data_AF-A0A9D7E559-F1
#
_entry.id   AF-A0A9D7E559-F1
#
_cell.length_a   1.000
_cell.length_b   1.000
_cell.length_c   1.000
_cell.angle_alpha   90.00
_cell.angle_beta   90.00
_cell.angle_gamma   90.00
#
_symmetry.space_group_name_H-M   'P 1'
#
loop_
_entity.id
_entity.type
_entity.pdbx_description
1 polymer ?
#
loop_
_entity_poly.entity_id
_entity_poly.type
_entity_poly.pdbx_seq_one_letter_code
_entity_poly.pdbx_strand_id
1 'polypeptide(L)'
;MAGATNAFPQTSCALPGSVDLWYTVTGGAGFGATIELDPGTATNMGIQVFDGQFGTETYCSIGNTHSFQVPSGSTYFVKVFAQIPGTFTLCATAAPDNNEAFGATPLTLHQPGNCTPLLASTAFATNSGTGCSSPLPEVSDVWFTVTGGLGMAVTIELTPITASGLGLQVRDGQFGNETYCGTGNTHSFQVPMGTTYFIKVSAAGDQGTFGICAIAAPDNNENFSPVALPVEPTGTCTGLAASTTYATNQDPNCEHPTAPDLWYTLTGPVNGTVTVELVPGTAADMGIEVFEDQFGSIGNVTYCAGGTSHTFAVPFGSSRFVKVFSATPGTFTVCATETAVECQQNSDCNDGDPCTIDACIAQECVTAPLITIGDVVASPSLVCINGTAQLEVEATTRAPLSQYVFSTETGAALDPMNQFIHRIYPFVDDEPLAFPTTIGFDFPFNGTLFSHFSVSPDGWLQLGGAQAVAQPVNNTTSAANNPKIYAYWDDLSTGTFSLNGGVFSRVTGTAPDRILKVQWGVTIPKNLGVVANSFFQLWLYENGTIEFRYGAMGAASMSASAGITAGPANFQSITLATNTVSAVSANDANAGQPASGRLYRFSLPPVAGGSYLWTPPTFLSSTTAASPMVTAINVPEQEYDVLLTSAGGCTATDSVTVLTTTPTTAATITGTPAFCSGGSTTLTAVPTDGGGPHTFLWSPGGETTASIVVSTAGTFSCVVSDPCGSVNAGSVNVIEKPVPSASATSNSPLCFGDTLLLDGSPDFGTTFQWTGPQITGFTATTEDASAPSVNAFFDNTFTFTASFDGCTSAPATVDVVVNSTPQMPTPTATPTSLCAGGNSQLVVDARENPGFLKELPIAPAPLSGTPTAITTWNAGGDNTANDGFSTPVVLPFPFKYDVRVFSQLWVSPNGYITFNNPAGVSAATSRISDFLTLSSAPNAVIALCWSDLNATSGGSIGTFTVGAPGSRVFVVNFNAVPFNPNTGAVSGQIHLHETTGRIELHLTTVTHGASTSPNRIGVEDFNGGSRTVISKFPAAWNISIPEAWRFDPLTFQWSPTTFLNDPTIANPVATAITASTTYTVTVTTPSGCTTTNTATVSIIPPLSSALISGIPALCDGAPTTLTAVPTGGGTPSPTCGARTVRPRPA
;
A
#
# COMPACT_ATOMS: atom_id res chain seq x y z
N MET A 1 4.78 21.64 -33.79
CA MET A 1 4.33 23.05 -33.95
C MET A 1 5.44 23.85 -34.59
N ALA A 2 5.16 24.67 -35.61
CA ALA A 2 6.11 25.61 -36.20
C ALA A 2 5.55 27.03 -35.99
N GLY A 3 6.27 27.88 -35.26
CA GLY A 3 5.84 29.25 -34.96
C GLY A 3 6.31 30.22 -36.04
N ALA A 4 5.43 31.12 -36.48
CA ALA A 4 5.75 32.27 -37.31
C ALA A 4 5.05 33.52 -36.76
N THR A 5 5.75 34.65 -36.77
CA THR A 5 5.23 35.95 -36.31
C THR A 5 4.75 36.77 -37.50
N ASN A 6 3.46 37.11 -37.56
CA ASN A 6 2.95 38.23 -38.38
C ASN A 6 1.71 38.84 -37.71
N ALA A 7 1.69 40.16 -37.57
CA ALA A 7 0.64 40.91 -36.89
C ALA A 7 -0.55 41.22 -37.82
N PHE A 8 -1.76 40.94 -37.33
CA PHE A 8 -3.06 41.34 -37.90
C PHE A 8 -3.93 42.02 -36.80
N PRO A 9 -4.96 42.82 -37.17
CA PRO A 9 -5.54 43.82 -36.29
C PRO A 9 -6.39 43.25 -35.13
N GLN A 10 -6.40 43.98 -34.00
CA GLN A 10 -6.94 43.59 -32.70
C GLN A 10 -8.48 43.41 -32.63
N THR A 11 -8.91 42.38 -31.90
CA THR A 11 -10.31 42.13 -31.45
C THR A 11 -10.39 41.62 -29.99
N SER A 12 -11.59 41.79 -29.41
CA SER A 12 -12.22 41.37 -28.12
C SER A 12 -11.45 41.36 -26.80
N CYS A 13 -10.24 40.81 -26.74
CA CYS A 13 -9.61 40.42 -25.46
C CYS A 13 -8.08 40.55 -25.45
N ALA A 14 -7.51 41.26 -26.43
CA ALA A 14 -6.09 41.58 -26.44
C ALA A 14 -5.74 42.65 -25.37
N LEU A 15 -4.75 42.37 -24.53
CA LEU A 15 -4.21 43.34 -23.57
C LEU A 15 -3.41 44.43 -24.32
N PRO A 16 -3.49 45.71 -23.92
CA PRO A 16 -2.72 46.78 -24.56
C PRO A 16 -1.21 46.52 -24.46
N GLY A 17 -0.51 46.45 -25.60
CA GLY A 17 0.93 46.21 -25.64
C GLY A 17 1.38 44.75 -25.52
N SER A 18 0.47 43.77 -25.68
CA SER A 18 0.79 42.34 -25.59
C SER A 18 1.73 41.84 -26.68
N VAL A 19 2.66 40.95 -26.33
CA VAL A 19 3.43 40.13 -27.29
C VAL A 19 2.69 38.81 -27.55
N ASP A 20 2.76 38.30 -28.78
CA ASP A 20 2.03 37.09 -29.18
C ASP A 20 2.87 36.05 -29.92
N LEU A 21 2.46 34.79 -29.78
CA LEU A 21 2.98 33.64 -30.52
C LEU A 21 1.82 32.82 -31.09
N TRP A 22 2.01 32.33 -32.32
CA TRP A 22 0.99 31.61 -33.06
C TRP A 22 1.34 30.13 -33.20
N TYR A 23 0.33 29.30 -32.94
CA TYR A 23 0.37 27.85 -33.01
C TYR A 23 -0.79 27.35 -33.86
N THR A 24 -0.73 26.08 -34.24
CA THR A 24 -1.85 25.38 -34.88
C THR A 24 -2.21 24.13 -34.08
N VAL A 25 -3.50 23.85 -33.99
CA VAL A 25 -4.05 22.63 -33.39
C VAL A 25 -4.94 21.96 -34.42
N THR A 26 -4.80 20.64 -34.59
CA THR A 26 -5.61 19.86 -35.54
C THR A 26 -6.40 18.82 -34.77
N GLY A 27 -7.71 18.76 -35.00
CA GLY A 27 -8.62 17.86 -34.28
C GLY A 27 -8.35 16.39 -34.62
N GLY A 28 -8.16 15.56 -33.59
CA GLY A 28 -8.19 14.10 -33.69
C GLY A 28 -9.62 13.56 -33.69
N ALA A 29 -9.82 12.26 -33.46
CA ALA A 29 -11.14 11.62 -33.50
C ALA A 29 -12.16 12.10 -32.43
N GLY A 30 -11.76 12.97 -31.50
CA GLY A 30 -12.62 13.60 -30.48
C GLY A 30 -12.94 15.06 -30.80
N PHE A 31 -14.08 15.57 -30.30
CA PHE A 31 -14.64 16.86 -30.69
C PHE A 31 -14.06 18.10 -29.97
N GLY A 32 -13.10 17.99 -29.05
CA GLY A 32 -12.55 19.13 -28.29
C GLY A 32 -11.04 19.10 -28.04
N ALA A 33 -10.45 20.28 -27.81
CA ALA A 33 -9.07 20.46 -27.40
C ALA A 33 -8.99 21.30 -26.11
N THR A 34 -8.15 20.88 -25.17
CA THR A 34 -7.77 21.65 -23.99
C THR A 34 -6.33 22.13 -24.14
N ILE A 35 -6.10 23.42 -23.92
CA ILE A 35 -4.77 24.05 -23.90
C ILE A 35 -4.47 24.53 -22.50
N GLU A 36 -3.36 24.04 -21.97
CA GLU A 36 -2.77 24.49 -20.71
C GLU A 36 -1.50 25.30 -20.98
N LEU A 37 -1.42 26.46 -20.35
CA LEU A 37 -0.30 27.37 -20.34
C LEU A 37 0.32 27.33 -18.95
N ASP A 38 1.55 26.84 -18.85
CA ASP A 38 2.38 27.04 -17.68
C ASP A 38 3.13 28.38 -17.86
N PRO A 39 2.77 29.42 -17.08
CA PRO A 39 3.20 30.78 -17.37
C PRO A 39 4.70 31.02 -17.20
N GLY A 40 5.44 30.15 -16.49
CA GLY A 40 6.89 30.32 -16.26
C GLY A 40 7.25 31.72 -15.75
N THR A 41 7.88 32.55 -16.61
CA THR A 41 8.21 33.95 -16.31
C THR A 41 7.31 34.98 -17.02
N ALA A 42 6.40 34.54 -17.89
CA ALA A 42 5.39 35.39 -18.52
C ALA A 42 4.20 35.61 -17.57
N THR A 43 3.55 36.77 -17.64
CA THR A 43 2.40 37.08 -16.78
C THR A 43 1.23 37.67 -17.56
N ASN A 44 0.02 37.49 -17.01
CA ASN A 44 -1.26 37.85 -17.63
C ASN A 44 -1.41 37.27 -19.04
N MET A 45 -1.33 35.94 -19.12
CA MET A 45 -1.42 35.17 -20.35
C MET A 45 -2.86 34.84 -20.73
N GLY A 46 -3.11 34.67 -22.02
CA GLY A 46 -4.39 34.22 -22.56
C GLY A 46 -4.24 33.66 -23.97
N ILE A 47 -5.34 33.14 -24.52
CA ILE A 47 -5.38 32.65 -25.90
C ILE A 47 -6.55 33.22 -26.70
N GLN A 48 -6.35 33.27 -28.02
CA GLN A 48 -7.36 33.46 -29.04
C GLN A 48 -7.29 32.28 -30.02
N VAL A 49 -8.43 31.81 -30.50
CA VAL A 49 -8.51 30.67 -31.42
C VAL A 49 -9.32 31.05 -32.65
N PHE A 50 -8.81 30.72 -33.83
CA PHE A 50 -9.39 31.04 -35.14
C PHE A 50 -9.62 29.78 -35.97
N ASP A 51 -10.74 29.73 -36.70
CA ASP A 51 -11.12 28.60 -37.58
C ASP A 51 -10.37 28.56 -38.93
N GLY A 52 -9.35 29.41 -39.10
CA GLY A 52 -8.48 29.46 -40.26
C GLY A 52 -7.38 30.53 -40.10
N GLN A 53 -6.40 30.54 -41.00
CA GLN A 53 -5.24 31.45 -40.92
C GLN A 53 -5.63 32.95 -40.96
N PHE A 54 -6.83 33.23 -41.49
CA PHE A 54 -7.51 34.54 -41.49
C PHE A 54 -8.99 34.38 -41.12
N GLY A 55 -9.27 33.37 -40.29
CA GLY A 55 -10.62 32.93 -39.92
C GLY A 55 -11.28 33.81 -38.86
N THR A 56 -12.48 33.41 -38.46
CA THR A 56 -13.24 34.07 -37.41
C THR A 56 -12.73 33.63 -36.04
N GLU A 57 -12.68 34.53 -35.07
CA GLU A 57 -12.39 34.19 -33.67
C GLU A 57 -13.52 33.30 -33.13
N THR A 58 -13.17 32.07 -32.75
CA THR A 58 -14.10 31.06 -32.24
C THR A 58 -14.01 30.88 -30.73
N TYR A 59 -12.88 31.27 -30.12
CA TYR A 59 -12.67 31.25 -28.67
C TYR A 59 -11.67 32.32 -28.25
N CYS A 60 -11.92 32.96 -27.10
CA CYS A 60 -11.00 33.91 -26.51
C CYS A 60 -11.16 34.01 -24.99
N SER A 61 -10.06 33.88 -24.24
CA SER A 61 -10.06 34.03 -22.78
C SER A 61 -8.65 34.31 -22.22
N ILE A 62 -8.60 34.88 -21.01
CA ILE A 62 -7.37 35.11 -20.22
C ILE A 62 -7.31 34.05 -19.13
N GLY A 63 -6.12 33.53 -18.84
CA GLY A 63 -5.91 32.48 -17.84
C GLY A 63 -4.94 31.40 -18.35
N ASN A 64 -4.75 30.37 -17.52
CA ASN A 64 -3.76 29.33 -17.79
C ASN A 64 -4.36 28.05 -18.40
N THR A 65 -5.67 27.83 -18.32
CA THR A 65 -6.31 26.63 -18.88
C THR A 65 -7.50 27.03 -19.74
N HIS A 66 -7.57 26.49 -20.95
CA HIS A 66 -8.56 26.86 -21.96
C HIS A 66 -9.11 25.61 -22.63
N SER A 67 -10.41 25.56 -22.90
CA SER A 67 -11.02 24.44 -23.61
C SER A 67 -11.97 24.95 -24.70
N PHE A 68 -11.82 24.42 -25.92
CA PHE A 68 -12.57 24.85 -27.09
C PHE A 68 -12.68 23.73 -28.14
N GLN A 69 -13.61 23.86 -29.08
CA GLN A 69 -13.92 22.81 -30.06
C GLN A 69 -12.96 22.84 -31.25
N VAL A 70 -12.50 21.67 -31.69
CA VAL A 70 -11.70 21.49 -32.91
C VAL A 70 -12.20 20.23 -33.62
N PRO A 71 -13.10 20.35 -34.61
CA PRO A 71 -13.65 19.20 -35.32
C PRO A 71 -12.57 18.29 -35.91
N SER A 72 -12.82 16.97 -35.89
CA SER A 72 -11.88 15.97 -36.40
C SER A 72 -11.45 16.28 -37.83
N GLY A 73 -10.13 16.37 -38.04
CA GLY A 73 -9.52 16.69 -39.33
C GLY A 73 -9.46 18.17 -39.70
N SER A 74 -10.01 19.07 -38.87
CA SER A 74 -9.92 20.52 -39.06
C SER A 74 -8.73 21.11 -38.31
N THR A 75 -8.05 22.11 -38.91
CA THR A 75 -6.93 22.82 -38.30
C THR A 75 -7.34 24.23 -37.89
N TYR A 76 -7.15 24.54 -36.62
CA TYR A 76 -7.42 25.85 -36.01
C TYR A 76 -6.10 26.53 -35.63
N PHE A 77 -6.12 27.86 -35.58
CA PHE A 77 -4.96 28.70 -35.29
C PHE A 77 -5.11 29.30 -33.89
N VAL A 78 -4.12 29.07 -33.04
CA VAL A 78 -4.12 29.51 -31.65
C VAL A 78 -3.08 30.61 -31.47
N LYS A 79 -3.54 31.80 -31.13
CA LYS A 79 -2.69 32.91 -30.72
C LYS A 79 -2.60 32.92 -29.20
N VAL A 80 -1.40 32.71 -28.67
CA VAL A 80 -1.10 32.90 -27.25
C VAL A 80 -0.56 34.31 -27.07
N PHE A 81 -1.14 35.08 -26.16
CA PHE A 81 -0.70 36.44 -25.86
C PHE A 81 -0.34 36.59 -24.38
N ALA A 82 0.62 37.46 -24.09
CA ALA A 82 1.03 37.81 -22.73
C ALA A 82 1.25 39.32 -22.60
N GLN A 83 0.95 39.88 -21.42
CA GLN A 83 1.19 41.29 -21.14
C GLN A 83 2.67 41.57 -20.85
N ILE A 84 3.33 40.67 -20.12
CA ILE A 84 4.77 40.74 -19.85
C ILE A 84 5.47 39.60 -20.60
N PRO A 85 6.44 39.88 -21.50
CA PRO A 85 7.19 38.84 -22.20
C PRO A 85 7.97 37.96 -21.24
N GLY A 86 7.95 36.65 -21.46
CA GLY A 86 8.67 35.66 -20.66
C GLY A 86 8.62 34.27 -21.29
N THR A 87 9.21 33.30 -20.62
CA THR A 87 9.14 31.88 -20.99
C THR A 87 7.87 31.26 -20.47
N PHE A 88 7.20 30.45 -21.29
CA PHE A 88 6.04 29.65 -20.89
C PHE A 88 6.09 28.28 -21.57
N THR A 89 5.37 27.31 -21.01
CA THR A 89 5.16 25.99 -21.63
C THR A 89 3.70 25.87 -22.07
N LEU A 90 3.46 25.22 -23.21
CA LEU A 90 2.11 24.98 -23.73
C LEU A 90 1.90 23.48 -23.91
N CYS A 91 0.84 22.94 -23.31
CA CYS A 91 0.38 21.57 -23.51
C CYS A 91 -1.01 21.60 -24.17
N ALA A 92 -1.23 20.71 -25.15
CA ALA A 92 -2.53 20.54 -25.79
C ALA A 92 -2.97 19.08 -25.66
N THR A 93 -4.14 18.85 -25.06
CA THR A 93 -4.73 17.51 -24.85
C THR A 93 -6.07 17.40 -25.58
N ALA A 94 -6.39 16.21 -26.09
CA ALA A 94 -7.71 15.92 -26.65
C ALA A 94 -8.70 15.74 -25.50
N ALA A 95 -9.89 16.35 -25.58
CA ALA A 95 -10.94 16.11 -24.60
C ALA A 95 -11.35 14.61 -24.61
N PRO A 96 -11.56 13.97 -23.45
CA PRO A 96 -11.99 12.57 -23.38
C PRO A 96 -13.39 12.40 -23.99
N ASP A 97 -13.57 11.33 -24.77
CA ASP A 97 -14.84 10.93 -25.39
C ASP A 97 -15.69 10.18 -24.36
N ASN A 98 -16.40 10.91 -23.49
CA ASN A 98 -17.17 10.34 -22.37
C ASN A 98 -18.69 10.55 -22.47
N ASN A 99 -19.19 10.65 -23.69
CA ASN A 99 -20.61 10.70 -24.05
C ASN A 99 -21.32 9.32 -23.91
N GLU A 100 -20.58 8.22 -23.82
CA GLU A 100 -21.10 6.88 -23.51
C GLU A 100 -20.40 6.20 -22.33
N ALA A 101 -21.07 5.22 -21.71
CA ALA A 101 -20.51 4.45 -20.59
C ALA A 101 -19.20 3.72 -20.91
N PHE A 102 -18.91 3.42 -22.20
CA PHE A 102 -17.65 2.82 -22.64
C PHE A 102 -16.45 3.78 -22.56
N GLY A 103 -16.71 5.09 -22.60
CA GLY A 103 -15.71 6.15 -22.48
C GLY A 103 -15.76 6.90 -21.16
N ALA A 104 -16.44 6.35 -20.14
CA ALA A 104 -16.69 7.03 -18.88
C ALA A 104 -15.39 7.47 -18.16
N THR A 105 -15.28 8.75 -17.82
CA THR A 105 -14.07 9.33 -17.22
C THR A 105 -13.94 8.94 -15.73
N PRO A 106 -12.82 8.35 -15.28
CA PRO A 106 -12.63 8.03 -13.87
C PRO A 106 -12.52 9.27 -12.98
N LEU A 107 -13.23 9.27 -11.85
CA LEU A 107 -13.11 10.26 -10.79
C LEU A 107 -12.23 9.74 -9.66
N THR A 108 -11.34 10.60 -9.17
CA THR A 108 -10.56 10.35 -7.96
C THR A 108 -11.39 10.72 -6.73
N LEU A 109 -11.30 9.91 -5.67
CA LEU A 109 -11.94 10.22 -4.38
C LEU A 109 -11.09 11.19 -3.57
N HIS A 110 -11.69 12.28 -3.12
CA HIS A 110 -11.07 13.31 -2.29
C HIS A 110 -11.62 13.33 -0.86
N GLN A 111 -10.84 13.86 0.07
CA GLN A 111 -11.31 14.17 1.43
C GLN A 111 -12.20 15.44 1.41
N PRO A 112 -13.18 15.59 2.33
CA PRO A 112 -14.00 16.79 2.42
C PRO A 112 -13.14 18.06 2.52
N GLY A 113 -13.45 19.07 1.68
CA GLY A 113 -12.73 20.35 1.63
C GLY A 113 -11.47 20.39 0.74
N ASN A 114 -10.98 19.25 0.24
CA ASN A 114 -9.75 19.14 -0.58
C ASN A 114 -10.01 18.76 -2.04
N CYS A 115 -11.23 18.95 -2.54
CA CYS A 115 -11.59 18.56 -3.88
C CYS A 115 -11.53 19.73 -4.86
N THR A 116 -10.76 19.56 -5.94
CA THR A 116 -10.74 20.50 -7.08
C THR A 116 -11.66 19.93 -8.17
N PRO A 117 -12.80 20.58 -8.50
CA PRO A 117 -13.77 20.01 -9.45
C PRO A 117 -13.19 19.80 -10.85
N LEU A 118 -13.42 18.63 -11.44
CA LEU A 118 -13.14 18.36 -12.84
C LEU A 118 -14.17 19.07 -13.72
N LEU A 119 -13.72 19.88 -14.68
CA LEU A 119 -14.60 20.59 -15.61
C LEU A 119 -15.13 19.64 -16.69
N ALA A 120 -16.45 19.63 -16.89
CA ALA A 120 -17.17 18.82 -17.87
C ALA A 120 -18.28 19.62 -18.57
N SER A 121 -18.81 19.11 -19.69
CA SER A 121 -19.88 19.77 -20.43
C SER A 121 -20.91 18.80 -21.00
N THR A 122 -22.19 19.14 -20.84
CA THR A 122 -23.31 18.44 -21.48
C THR A 122 -23.58 18.92 -22.91
N ALA A 123 -22.86 19.93 -23.40
CA ALA A 123 -23.17 20.63 -24.66
C ALA A 123 -22.92 19.84 -25.95
N PHE A 124 -22.35 18.64 -25.85
CA PHE A 124 -22.00 17.81 -27.01
C PHE A 124 -22.27 16.31 -26.78
N ALA A 125 -23.04 15.96 -25.74
CA ALA A 125 -23.31 14.56 -25.40
C ALA A 125 -24.50 13.98 -26.17
N THR A 126 -24.40 12.69 -26.51
CA THR A 126 -25.42 11.90 -27.20
C THR A 126 -26.52 11.45 -26.24
N ASN A 127 -27.76 11.30 -26.75
CA ASN A 127 -28.91 10.88 -25.92
C ASN A 127 -28.85 9.35 -25.71
N SER A 128 -28.58 8.89 -24.48
CA SER A 128 -28.35 7.46 -24.19
C SER A 128 -29.52 6.75 -23.47
N GLY A 129 -30.67 7.40 -23.30
CA GLY A 129 -31.91 6.79 -22.79
C GLY A 129 -32.69 7.68 -21.82
N THR A 130 -33.92 7.27 -21.49
CA THR A 130 -34.82 8.05 -20.62
C THR A 130 -34.27 8.17 -19.20
N GLY A 131 -34.22 9.40 -18.68
CA GLY A 131 -33.93 9.67 -17.28
C GLY A 131 -34.95 9.06 -16.32
N CYS A 132 -34.71 9.26 -15.03
CA CYS A 132 -35.52 8.75 -13.92
C CYS A 132 -36.99 9.14 -14.14
N SER A 133 -37.90 8.20 -13.91
CA SER A 133 -39.26 8.14 -14.46
C SER A 133 -40.07 9.47 -14.51
N SER A 134 -39.72 10.34 -15.49
CA SER A 134 -40.39 11.49 -16.15
C SER A 134 -40.83 12.73 -15.31
N PRO A 135 -40.87 13.98 -15.87
CA PRO A 135 -40.51 14.45 -17.21
C PRO A 135 -39.36 15.47 -17.18
N LEU A 136 -38.22 15.13 -17.76
CA LEU A 136 -37.27 16.13 -18.27
C LEU A 136 -37.06 15.85 -19.76
N PRO A 137 -37.35 16.80 -20.66
CA PRO A 137 -37.17 16.62 -22.08
C PRO A 137 -35.71 16.82 -22.48
N GLU A 138 -35.17 15.84 -23.22
CA GLU A 138 -33.90 15.83 -23.96
C GLU A 138 -32.62 16.01 -23.14
N VAL A 139 -32.16 14.90 -22.54
CA VAL A 139 -30.94 14.82 -21.70
C VAL A 139 -29.73 14.38 -22.53
N SER A 140 -28.81 15.32 -22.71
CA SER A 140 -27.42 15.03 -23.10
C SER A 140 -26.67 14.47 -21.90
N ASP A 141 -26.05 13.29 -22.06
CA ASP A 141 -25.53 12.49 -20.96
C ASP A 141 -23.99 12.39 -20.98
N VAL A 142 -23.34 12.72 -19.86
CA VAL A 142 -21.89 12.59 -19.70
C VAL A 142 -21.58 11.54 -18.64
N TRP A 143 -20.67 10.62 -18.94
CA TRP A 143 -20.39 9.45 -18.12
C TRP A 143 -19.06 9.56 -17.37
N PHE A 144 -19.09 9.10 -16.12
CA PHE A 144 -17.97 9.01 -15.21
C PHE A 144 -17.95 7.66 -14.49
N THR A 145 -16.80 7.29 -13.91
CA THR A 145 -16.71 6.14 -13.00
C THR A 145 -16.15 6.55 -11.65
N VAL A 146 -16.58 5.85 -10.59
CA VAL A 146 -16.01 5.99 -9.25
C VAL A 146 -15.84 4.60 -8.63
N THR A 147 -14.73 4.37 -7.93
CA THR A 147 -14.45 3.09 -7.26
C THR A 147 -14.37 3.32 -5.75
N GLY A 148 -15.15 2.55 -4.98
CA GLY A 148 -15.31 2.73 -3.54
C GLY A 148 -14.18 2.15 -2.68
N GLY A 149 -13.96 2.76 -1.51
CA GLY A 149 -13.08 2.25 -0.43
C GLY A 149 -13.82 1.39 0.60
N LEU A 150 -13.15 0.99 1.69
CA LEU A 150 -13.72 0.18 2.78
C LEU A 150 -14.98 0.83 3.38
N GLY A 151 -16.18 0.28 3.10
CA GLY A 151 -17.43 0.72 3.73
C GLY A 151 -17.95 2.12 3.36
N MET A 152 -17.46 2.72 2.27
CA MET A 152 -17.60 4.16 2.02
C MET A 152 -18.92 4.58 1.36
N ALA A 153 -19.58 5.59 1.92
CA ALA A 153 -20.50 6.46 1.19
C ALA A 153 -19.69 7.44 0.32
N VAL A 154 -20.04 7.55 -0.97
CA VAL A 154 -19.45 8.53 -1.89
C VAL A 154 -20.43 9.67 -2.10
N THR A 155 -19.97 10.90 -1.93
CA THR A 155 -20.72 12.12 -2.25
C THR A 155 -20.18 12.72 -3.55
N ILE A 156 -21.05 12.90 -4.54
CA ILE A 156 -20.76 13.62 -5.77
C ILE A 156 -21.30 15.04 -5.66
N GLU A 157 -20.44 16.02 -5.86
CA GLU A 157 -20.79 17.42 -5.96
C GLU A 157 -20.66 17.89 -7.41
N LEU A 158 -21.72 18.49 -7.93
CA LEU A 158 -21.81 19.13 -9.22
C LEU A 158 -21.84 20.64 -9.01
N THR A 159 -20.91 21.36 -9.63
CA THR A 159 -20.84 22.83 -9.59
C THR A 159 -21.32 23.38 -10.92
N PRO A 160 -22.56 23.89 -11.05
CA PRO A 160 -23.02 24.50 -12.30
C PRO A 160 -22.14 25.70 -12.68
N ILE A 161 -21.75 25.79 -13.95
CA ILE A 161 -21.04 26.96 -14.50
C ILE A 161 -21.95 27.66 -15.51
N THR A 162 -22.36 26.94 -16.55
CA THR A 162 -23.38 27.40 -17.51
C THR A 162 -24.52 26.39 -17.71
N ALA A 163 -24.33 25.12 -17.31
CA ALA A 163 -25.39 24.13 -17.35
C ALA A 163 -26.47 24.40 -16.28
N SER A 164 -27.73 24.09 -16.59
CA SER A 164 -28.86 24.25 -15.66
C SER A 164 -29.67 22.97 -15.49
N GLY A 165 -30.22 22.78 -14.29
CA GLY A 165 -31.02 21.61 -13.93
C GLY A 165 -30.23 20.30 -13.96
N LEU A 166 -29.05 20.30 -13.34
CA LEU A 166 -28.20 19.11 -13.23
C LEU A 166 -28.85 18.02 -12.37
N GLY A 167 -28.50 16.79 -12.69
CA GLY A 167 -28.82 15.60 -11.88
C GLY A 167 -27.98 14.43 -12.34
N LEU A 168 -27.98 13.35 -11.57
CA LEU A 168 -27.23 12.16 -11.91
C LEU A 168 -28.00 10.86 -11.65
N GLN A 169 -27.56 9.83 -12.36
CA GLN A 169 -27.95 8.44 -12.20
C GLN A 169 -26.67 7.62 -11.93
N VAL A 170 -26.74 6.65 -11.02
CA VAL A 170 -25.62 5.77 -10.69
C VAL A 170 -26.01 4.33 -10.99
N ARG A 171 -25.08 3.57 -11.58
CA ARG A 171 -25.27 2.17 -11.95
C ARG A 171 -24.15 1.28 -11.40
N ASP A 172 -24.52 0.05 -11.02
CA ASP A 172 -23.61 -0.98 -10.49
C ASP A 172 -22.79 -1.73 -11.56
N GLY A 173 -22.72 -1.18 -12.77
CA GLY A 173 -21.95 -1.70 -13.89
C GLY A 173 -22.26 -0.94 -15.18
N GLN A 174 -21.46 -1.18 -16.22
CA GLN A 174 -21.55 -0.46 -17.51
C GLN A 174 -22.94 -0.56 -18.15
N PHE A 175 -23.62 -1.70 -17.96
CA PHE A 175 -25.02 -1.95 -18.32
C PHE A 175 -25.84 -2.41 -17.12
N GLY A 176 -25.37 -2.05 -15.92
CA GLY A 176 -25.91 -2.48 -14.64
C GLY A 176 -27.25 -1.83 -14.30
N ASN A 177 -27.81 -2.28 -13.18
CA ASN A 177 -29.03 -1.72 -12.63
C ASN A 177 -28.77 -0.31 -12.09
N GLU A 178 -29.80 0.54 -12.16
CA GLU A 178 -29.76 1.83 -11.46
C GLU A 178 -29.80 1.59 -9.95
N THR A 179 -28.77 2.06 -9.25
CA THR A 179 -28.67 1.96 -7.79
C THR A 179 -28.99 3.27 -7.10
N TYR A 180 -28.88 4.40 -7.81
CA TYR A 180 -29.27 5.72 -7.31
C TYR A 180 -29.68 6.65 -8.45
N CYS A 181 -30.62 7.54 -8.18
CA CYS A 181 -30.92 8.69 -9.02
C CYS A 181 -31.38 9.90 -8.20
N GLY A 182 -30.97 11.11 -8.62
CA GLY A 182 -31.53 12.35 -8.08
C GLY A 182 -31.26 13.56 -8.97
N THR A 183 -32.04 14.61 -8.75
CA THR A 183 -31.83 15.95 -9.32
C THR A 183 -31.17 16.87 -8.29
N GLY A 184 -30.35 17.82 -8.73
CA GLY A 184 -29.66 18.76 -7.84
C GLY A 184 -28.14 18.76 -8.06
N ASN A 185 -27.43 19.37 -7.13
CA ASN A 185 -25.99 19.60 -7.22
C ASN A 185 -25.16 18.71 -6.28
N THR A 186 -25.79 17.99 -5.35
CA THR A 186 -25.07 17.15 -4.38
C THR A 186 -25.83 15.83 -4.22
N HIS A 187 -25.11 14.72 -4.31
CA HIS A 187 -25.69 13.38 -4.32
C HIS A 187 -24.82 12.43 -3.53
N SER A 188 -25.40 11.66 -2.61
CA SER A 188 -24.65 10.68 -1.81
C SER A 188 -25.22 9.28 -2.01
N PHE A 189 -24.35 8.31 -2.26
CA PHE A 189 -24.72 6.91 -2.53
C PHE A 189 -23.58 5.95 -2.14
N GLN A 190 -23.92 4.69 -1.92
CA GLN A 190 -22.96 3.67 -1.44
C GLN A 190 -22.18 3.05 -2.60
N VAL A 191 -20.86 2.88 -2.41
CA VAL A 191 -20.00 2.19 -3.37
C VAL A 191 -19.14 1.18 -2.60
N PRO A 192 -19.46 -0.13 -2.65
CA PRO A 192 -18.70 -1.16 -1.95
C PRO A 192 -17.23 -1.19 -2.35
N MET A 193 -16.37 -1.61 -1.41
CA MET A 193 -14.92 -1.65 -1.60
C MET A 193 -14.52 -2.38 -2.88
N GLY A 194 -13.67 -1.76 -3.69
CA GLY A 194 -13.13 -2.35 -4.91
C GLY A 194 -14.14 -2.50 -6.04
N THR A 195 -15.37 -1.97 -5.88
CA THR A 195 -16.41 -2.03 -6.90
C THR A 195 -16.49 -0.69 -7.63
N THR A 196 -16.50 -0.72 -8.96
CA THR A 196 -16.60 0.48 -9.82
C THR A 196 -18.05 0.70 -10.24
N TYR A 197 -18.57 1.89 -9.94
CA TYR A 197 -19.91 2.33 -10.32
C TYR A 197 -19.82 3.37 -11.44
N PHE A 198 -20.85 3.40 -12.29
CA PHE A 198 -20.95 4.29 -13.43
C PHE A 198 -21.92 5.42 -13.11
N ILE A 199 -21.44 6.66 -13.21
CA ILE A 199 -22.20 7.88 -12.94
C ILE A 199 -22.54 8.53 -14.26
N LYS A 200 -23.82 8.67 -14.52
CA LYS A 200 -24.38 9.37 -15.67
C LYS A 200 -24.89 10.72 -15.20
N VAL A 201 -24.27 11.81 -15.65
CA VAL A 201 -24.71 13.19 -15.35
C VAL A 201 -25.54 13.72 -16.50
N SER A 202 -26.67 14.33 -16.17
CA SER A 202 -27.63 14.86 -17.13
C SER A 202 -28.02 16.29 -16.78
N ALA A 203 -28.38 17.09 -17.79
CA ALA A 203 -28.88 18.45 -17.62
C ALA A 203 -30.31 18.56 -18.19
N ALA A 204 -31.20 19.17 -17.41
CA ALA A 204 -32.61 19.35 -17.74
C ALA A 204 -32.91 20.62 -18.57
N GLY A 205 -31.99 21.59 -18.56
CA GLY A 205 -32.12 22.90 -19.22
C GLY A 205 -31.09 23.09 -20.33
N ASP A 206 -30.59 24.32 -20.49
CA ASP A 206 -29.58 24.62 -21.51
C ASP A 206 -28.32 23.77 -21.32
N GLN A 207 -27.92 23.12 -22.42
CA GLN A 207 -26.63 22.47 -22.60
C GLN A 207 -25.49 23.42 -22.18
N GLY A 208 -24.59 22.97 -21.30
CA GLY A 208 -23.58 23.86 -20.72
C GLY A 208 -22.45 23.14 -19.99
N THR A 209 -21.65 23.88 -19.24
CA THR A 209 -20.50 23.40 -18.46
C THR A 209 -20.83 23.29 -16.98
N PHE A 210 -20.17 22.34 -16.31
CA PHE A 210 -20.26 22.10 -14.87
C PHE A 210 -18.93 21.52 -14.34
N GLY A 211 -18.63 21.73 -13.07
CA GLY A 211 -17.58 21.00 -12.35
C GLY A 211 -18.17 19.74 -11.71
N ILE A 212 -17.40 18.66 -11.61
CA ILE A 212 -17.76 17.44 -10.85
C ILE A 212 -16.65 17.05 -9.90
N CYS A 213 -17.04 16.66 -8.69
CA CYS A 213 -16.13 16.23 -7.63
C CYS A 213 -16.69 14.97 -6.94
N ALA A 214 -15.81 14.01 -6.59
CA ALA A 214 -16.16 12.85 -5.77
C ALA A 214 -15.47 12.91 -4.40
N ILE A 215 -16.25 12.85 -3.33
CA ILE A 215 -15.81 13.01 -1.94
C ILE A 215 -16.12 11.74 -1.15
N ALA A 216 -15.14 11.25 -0.41
CA ALA A 216 -15.29 10.18 0.57
C ALA A 216 -15.94 10.71 1.86
N ALA A 217 -16.98 10.04 2.37
CA ALA A 217 -17.51 10.34 3.72
C ALA A 217 -16.49 9.95 4.82
N PRO A 218 -16.45 10.63 5.98
CA PRO A 218 -15.58 10.25 7.10
C PRO A 218 -16.03 8.91 7.70
N ASP A 219 -15.08 8.03 8.04
CA ASP A 219 -15.33 6.77 8.75
C ASP A 219 -15.37 7.03 10.27
N ASN A 220 -16.57 7.08 10.85
CA ASN A 220 -16.78 7.38 12.27
C ASN A 220 -17.81 6.46 12.96
N ASN A 221 -17.97 5.24 12.46
CA ASN A 221 -18.85 4.21 13.03
C ASN A 221 -18.21 3.43 14.18
N GLU A 222 -16.93 3.66 14.49
CA GLU A 222 -16.21 2.97 15.57
C GLU A 222 -15.39 3.97 16.42
N ASN A 223 -15.16 3.64 17.69
CA ASN A 223 -14.47 4.51 18.66
C ASN A 223 -12.98 4.79 18.35
N PHE A 224 -12.39 4.02 17.43
CA PHE A 224 -10.99 4.18 17.00
C PHE A 224 -10.80 5.26 15.93
N SER A 225 -11.89 5.76 15.33
CA SER A 225 -11.85 6.83 14.32
C SER A 225 -12.92 7.91 14.57
N PRO A 226 -12.95 8.55 15.76
CA PRO A 226 -13.95 9.57 16.06
C PRO A 226 -13.67 10.85 15.25
N VAL A 227 -14.72 11.47 14.73
CA VAL A 227 -14.60 12.75 14.01
C VAL A 227 -14.59 13.92 15.01
N ALA A 228 -13.67 14.87 14.81
CA ALA A 228 -13.63 16.07 15.64
C ALA A 228 -14.90 16.93 15.45
N LEU A 229 -15.62 17.15 16.55
CA LEU A 229 -16.77 18.05 16.62
C LEU A 229 -16.30 19.38 17.25
N PRO A 230 -16.15 20.46 16.45
CA PRO A 230 -15.73 21.75 16.98
C PRO A 230 -16.77 22.31 17.95
N VAL A 231 -16.29 22.85 19.07
CA VAL A 231 -17.12 23.55 20.06
C VAL A 231 -17.15 25.02 19.68
N GLU A 232 -18.32 25.48 19.21
CA GLU A 232 -18.51 26.84 18.74
C GLU A 232 -18.92 27.79 19.89
N PRO A 233 -18.65 29.10 19.78
CA PRO A 233 -19.16 30.09 20.72
C PRO A 233 -20.69 30.09 20.79
N THR A 234 -21.25 30.48 21.94
CA THR A 234 -22.69 30.60 22.17
C THR A 234 -23.40 31.36 21.03
N GLY A 235 -24.31 30.71 20.30
CA GLY A 235 -25.15 31.33 19.27
C GLY A 235 -24.70 31.16 17.82
N THR A 236 -23.59 30.45 17.55
CA THR A 236 -23.17 30.04 16.20
C THR A 236 -23.21 28.53 16.06
N CYS A 237 -23.97 28.01 15.08
CA CYS A 237 -24.05 26.57 14.82
C CYS A 237 -23.96 26.27 13.32
N THR A 238 -22.77 25.87 12.87
CA THR A 238 -22.53 25.30 11.53
C THR A 238 -22.48 23.78 11.67
N GLY A 239 -23.62 23.17 12.01
CA GLY A 239 -23.68 21.75 12.37
C GLY A 239 -23.14 20.81 11.28
N LEU A 240 -22.58 19.69 11.72
CA LEU A 240 -22.03 18.64 10.85
C LEU A 240 -23.15 17.66 10.47
N ALA A 241 -23.38 17.47 9.17
CA ALA A 241 -24.38 16.51 8.67
C ALA A 241 -23.90 15.06 8.89
N ALA A 242 -24.80 14.18 9.34
CA ALA A 242 -24.51 12.79 9.69
C ALA A 242 -25.67 11.85 9.36
N SER A 243 -25.42 10.54 9.29
CA SER A 243 -26.47 9.52 9.11
C SER A 243 -26.18 8.20 9.83
N THR A 244 -27.16 7.73 10.58
CA THR A 244 -27.14 6.45 11.30
C THR A 244 -27.59 5.25 10.44
N THR A 245 -27.89 5.44 9.15
CA THR A 245 -28.43 4.40 8.24
C THR A 245 -27.46 3.23 8.00
N TYR A 246 -26.16 3.42 8.26
CA TYR A 246 -25.09 2.45 7.97
C TYR A 246 -24.06 2.34 9.11
N ALA A 247 -24.43 2.77 10.31
CA ALA A 247 -23.62 2.65 11.53
C ALA A 247 -23.62 1.21 12.06
N THR A 248 -22.61 0.84 12.85
CA THR A 248 -22.54 -0.47 13.48
C THR A 248 -23.50 -0.52 14.68
N ASN A 249 -23.86 -1.72 15.13
CA ASN A 249 -24.64 -1.90 16.34
C ASN A 249 -23.66 -2.31 17.45
N GLN A 250 -23.38 -1.41 18.39
CA GLN A 250 -22.48 -1.66 19.53
C GLN A 250 -23.14 -1.25 20.86
N ASP A 251 -23.00 -2.08 21.89
CA ASP A 251 -23.42 -1.83 23.28
C ASP A 251 -22.29 -2.23 24.25
N PRO A 252 -21.93 -1.37 25.23
CA PRO A 252 -22.48 -1.59 26.57
C PRO A 252 -22.87 -0.32 27.34
N ASN A 253 -24.13 -0.31 27.83
CA ASN A 253 -24.71 0.40 28.98
C ASN A 253 -25.40 1.76 28.75
N CYS A 254 -26.52 1.74 28.01
CA CYS A 254 -27.72 2.56 28.31
C CYS A 254 -28.92 2.05 27.48
N GLU A 255 -29.85 1.29 28.09
CA GLU A 255 -31.18 0.79 27.63
C GLU A 255 -31.54 0.56 26.13
N HIS A 256 -30.64 0.59 25.15
CA HIS A 256 -30.95 0.36 23.73
C HIS A 256 -29.86 -0.43 22.97
N PRO A 257 -29.76 -1.76 23.19
CA PRO A 257 -28.64 -2.62 22.77
C PRO A 257 -28.47 -2.86 21.25
N THR A 258 -29.29 -2.21 20.41
CA THR A 258 -29.35 -2.47 18.95
C THR A 258 -29.53 -1.21 18.12
N ALA A 259 -29.21 -0.04 18.69
CA ALA A 259 -29.31 1.24 17.99
C ALA A 259 -28.01 1.51 17.21
N PRO A 260 -28.08 1.92 15.93
CA PRO A 260 -26.89 2.34 15.20
C PRO A 260 -26.24 3.57 15.84
N ASP A 261 -24.90 3.57 15.94
CA ASP A 261 -24.12 4.62 16.61
C ASP A 261 -22.98 5.25 15.78
N LEU A 262 -22.65 6.50 16.10
CA LEU A 262 -21.56 7.27 15.48
C LEU A 262 -20.71 7.95 16.55
N TRP A 263 -19.40 8.05 16.31
CA TRP A 263 -18.41 8.53 17.25
C TRP A 263 -17.83 9.90 16.86
N TYR A 264 -17.73 10.78 17.86
CA TYR A 264 -17.17 12.12 17.77
C TYR A 264 -16.18 12.39 18.91
N THR A 265 -15.30 13.37 18.73
CA THR A 265 -14.43 13.89 19.80
C THR A 265 -14.60 15.40 19.94
N LEU A 266 -14.71 15.90 21.17
CA LEU A 266 -14.76 17.34 21.47
C LEU A 266 -13.70 17.71 22.50
N THR A 267 -13.34 19.00 22.56
CA THR A 267 -12.36 19.54 23.53
C THR A 267 -13.03 20.60 24.39
N GLY A 268 -12.82 20.53 25.70
CA GLY A 268 -13.47 21.40 26.68
C GLY A 268 -13.13 22.88 26.50
N PRO A 269 -14.13 23.76 26.39
CA PRO A 269 -13.93 25.21 26.32
C PRO A 269 -13.58 25.79 27.70
N VAL A 270 -13.24 27.08 27.75
CA VAL A 270 -12.73 27.76 28.95
C VAL A 270 -13.71 27.67 30.12
N ASN A 271 -15.02 27.75 29.85
CA ASN A 271 -16.05 27.69 30.91
C ASN A 271 -16.49 26.26 31.27
N GLY A 272 -15.78 25.24 30.77
CA GLY A 272 -15.90 23.87 31.25
C GLY A 272 -17.25 23.17 31.00
N THR A 273 -18.16 23.74 30.20
CA THR A 273 -19.51 23.19 29.95
C THR A 273 -19.88 23.30 28.48
N VAL A 274 -20.31 22.20 27.88
CA VAL A 274 -20.67 22.10 26.45
C VAL A 274 -22.12 21.66 26.31
N THR A 275 -22.84 22.28 25.36
CA THR A 275 -24.15 21.84 24.91
C THR A 275 -24.04 21.25 23.51
N VAL A 276 -24.37 19.96 23.38
CA VAL A 276 -24.48 19.24 22.11
C VAL A 276 -25.94 19.21 21.68
N GLU A 277 -26.21 19.72 20.48
CA GLU A 277 -27.53 19.70 19.85
C GLU A 277 -27.55 18.74 18.66
N LEU A 278 -28.59 17.92 18.61
CA LEU A 278 -28.89 17.00 17.52
C LEU A 278 -30.17 17.47 16.81
N VAL A 279 -30.05 17.98 15.59
CA VAL A 279 -31.21 18.35 14.77
C VAL A 279 -31.65 17.12 13.98
N PRO A 280 -32.82 16.52 14.26
CA PRO A 280 -33.26 15.33 13.57
C PRO A 280 -33.62 15.64 12.11
N GLY A 281 -33.13 14.82 11.18
CA GLY A 281 -33.61 14.78 9.80
C GLY A 281 -34.66 13.69 9.64
N THR A 282 -34.21 12.49 9.23
CA THR A 282 -35.05 11.28 9.17
C THR A 282 -34.80 10.31 10.32
N ALA A 283 -33.76 10.54 11.14
CA ALA A 283 -33.49 9.75 12.35
C ALA A 283 -34.48 10.12 13.48
N ALA A 284 -34.86 9.13 14.31
CA ALA A 284 -35.79 9.31 15.44
C ALA A 284 -35.26 8.63 16.71
N ASP A 285 -35.72 9.11 17.87
CA ASP A 285 -35.32 8.68 19.22
C ASP A 285 -33.79 8.66 19.39
N MET A 286 -33.19 9.83 19.20
CA MET A 286 -31.74 10.03 19.30
C MET A 286 -31.30 10.28 20.75
N GLY A 287 -30.00 10.12 21.01
CA GLY A 287 -29.37 10.46 22.28
C GLY A 287 -27.86 10.42 22.17
N ILE A 288 -27.17 10.72 23.28
CA ILE A 288 -25.71 10.68 23.35
C ILE A 288 -25.20 9.94 24.59
N GLU A 289 -23.99 9.41 24.47
CA GLU A 289 -23.14 8.92 25.56
C GLU A 289 -21.77 9.63 25.50
N VAL A 290 -21.19 9.97 26.65
CA VAL A 290 -19.92 10.71 26.74
C VAL A 290 -18.91 9.94 27.60
N PHE A 291 -17.72 9.71 27.03
CA PHE A 291 -16.64 8.93 27.63
C PHE A 291 -15.39 9.79 27.87
N GLU A 292 -14.61 9.44 28.89
CA GLU A 292 -13.35 10.12 29.22
C GLU A 292 -12.15 9.60 28.42
N ASP A 293 -12.21 8.37 27.89
CA ASP A 293 -11.12 7.72 27.16
C ASP A 293 -11.60 6.97 25.90
N GLN A 294 -10.62 6.57 25.07
CA GLN A 294 -10.81 6.18 23.67
C GLN A 294 -11.04 4.66 23.47
N PHE A 295 -11.30 3.92 24.55
CA PHE A 295 -11.50 2.47 24.50
C PHE A 295 -12.84 2.10 25.12
N GLY A 296 -13.82 1.80 24.28
CA GLY A 296 -15.16 1.29 24.65
C GLY A 296 -15.18 -0.08 25.35
N SER A 297 -14.06 -0.51 25.93
CA SER A 297 -14.02 -1.50 26.98
C SER A 297 -13.50 -0.82 28.26
N ILE A 298 -14.43 -0.44 29.13
CA ILE A 298 -14.27 -0.01 30.53
C ILE A 298 -13.90 1.47 30.80
N GLY A 299 -14.21 2.41 29.89
CA GLY A 299 -14.26 3.85 30.24
C GLY A 299 -15.51 4.20 31.08
N ASN A 300 -15.40 5.07 32.09
CA ASN A 300 -16.57 5.56 32.84
C ASN A 300 -17.43 6.45 31.93
N VAL A 301 -18.69 6.07 31.71
CA VAL A 301 -19.70 6.93 31.08
C VAL A 301 -19.96 8.11 32.01
N THR A 302 -19.56 9.31 31.60
CA THR A 302 -19.72 10.54 32.40
C THR A 302 -21.07 11.21 32.17
N TYR A 303 -21.70 10.93 31.02
CA TYR A 303 -23.02 11.45 30.68
C TYR A 303 -23.71 10.50 29.70
N CYS A 304 -24.97 10.14 29.97
CA CYS A 304 -25.84 9.40 29.06
C CYS A 304 -27.26 9.97 29.15
N ALA A 305 -27.84 10.36 28.01
CA ALA A 305 -29.24 10.77 27.93
C ALA A 305 -29.81 10.61 26.52
N GLY A 306 -31.09 10.24 26.44
CA GLY A 306 -31.89 10.39 25.22
C GLY A 306 -32.38 11.84 25.05
N GLY A 307 -32.58 12.27 23.81
CA GLY A 307 -33.02 13.63 23.47
C GLY A 307 -32.27 14.23 22.28
N THR A 308 -32.54 15.51 22.02
CA THR A 308 -31.94 16.28 20.92
C THR A 308 -31.05 17.41 21.40
N SER A 309 -30.89 17.59 22.71
CA SER A 309 -30.07 18.65 23.31
C SER A 309 -29.53 18.18 24.64
N HIS A 310 -28.22 18.29 24.82
CA HIS A 310 -27.50 17.67 25.92
C HIS A 310 -26.42 18.61 26.44
N THR A 311 -26.49 18.96 27.73
CA THR A 311 -25.50 19.82 28.37
C THR A 311 -24.75 19.04 29.44
N PHE A 312 -23.41 19.06 29.36
CA PHE A 312 -22.54 18.35 30.30
C PHE A 312 -21.19 19.08 30.47
N ALA A 313 -20.52 18.80 31.59
CA ALA A 313 -19.23 19.42 31.90
C ALA A 313 -18.09 18.74 31.14
N VAL A 314 -17.20 19.55 30.59
CA VAL A 314 -15.98 19.11 29.89
C VAL A 314 -14.85 20.03 30.37
N PRO A 315 -13.96 19.57 31.27
CA PRO A 315 -12.87 20.39 31.80
C PRO A 315 -12.03 21.05 30.68
N PHE A 316 -11.63 22.30 30.89
CA PHE A 316 -10.89 23.08 29.89
C PHE A 316 -9.66 22.33 29.35
N GLY A 317 -9.56 22.23 28.02
CA GLY A 317 -8.44 21.56 27.35
C GLY A 317 -8.48 20.03 27.39
N SER A 318 -9.41 19.41 28.12
CA SER A 318 -9.61 17.96 28.10
C SER A 318 -10.47 17.52 26.91
N SER A 319 -10.17 16.37 26.33
CA SER A 319 -11.00 15.78 25.29
C SER A 319 -12.04 14.83 25.89
N ARG A 320 -13.20 14.72 25.23
CA ARG A 320 -14.23 13.72 25.52
C ARG A 320 -14.69 13.07 24.23
N PHE A 321 -15.01 11.79 24.31
CA PHE A 321 -15.57 11.02 23.20
C PHE A 321 -17.08 11.02 23.32
N VAL A 322 -17.78 11.43 22.27
CA VAL A 322 -19.23 11.50 22.24
C VAL A 322 -19.74 10.47 21.24
N LYS A 323 -20.50 9.50 21.73
CA LYS A 323 -21.25 8.55 20.91
C LYS A 323 -22.67 9.10 20.73
N VAL A 324 -23.12 9.19 19.49
CA VAL A 324 -24.50 9.55 19.15
C VAL A 324 -25.21 8.28 18.69
N PHE A 325 -26.36 7.96 19.27
CA PHE A 325 -27.18 6.81 18.89
C PHE A 325 -28.59 7.24 18.45
N SER A 326 -29.27 6.39 17.67
CA SER A 326 -30.67 6.61 17.25
C SER A 326 -31.47 5.32 17.21
N ALA A 327 -32.72 5.28 17.67
CA ALA A 327 -33.52 4.06 17.58
C ALA A 327 -34.01 3.75 16.15
N THR A 328 -34.19 4.77 15.30
CA THR A 328 -34.52 4.61 13.88
C THR A 328 -33.37 5.11 13.00
N PRO A 329 -32.80 4.27 12.11
CA PRO A 329 -31.74 4.70 11.20
C PRO A 329 -32.22 5.83 10.28
N GLY A 330 -31.43 6.91 10.17
CA GLY A 330 -31.79 8.06 9.32
C GLY A 330 -30.71 9.15 9.30
N THR A 331 -31.05 10.34 8.84
CA THR A 331 -30.16 11.52 8.78
C THR A 331 -30.39 12.46 9.95
N PHE A 332 -29.34 13.17 10.38
CA PHE A 332 -29.39 14.22 11.40
C PHE A 332 -28.22 15.20 11.23
N THR A 333 -28.25 16.31 11.97
CA THR A 333 -27.13 17.26 12.07
C THR A 333 -26.71 17.36 13.54
N VAL A 334 -25.40 17.33 13.81
CA VAL A 334 -24.84 17.46 15.17
C VAL A 334 -24.03 18.75 15.31
N CYS A 335 -24.13 19.39 16.47
CA CYS A 335 -23.48 20.66 16.77
C CYS A 335 -23.09 20.73 18.24
N ALA A 336 -21.96 21.37 18.57
CA ALA A 336 -21.54 21.60 19.95
C ALA A 336 -21.30 23.10 20.19
N THR A 337 -21.83 23.65 21.28
CA THR A 337 -21.68 25.05 21.66
C THR A 337 -21.26 25.19 23.12
N GLU A 338 -20.51 26.24 23.45
CA GLU A 338 -20.29 26.64 24.85
C GLU A 338 -21.61 27.17 25.45
N THR A 339 -21.81 27.10 26.78
CA THR A 339 -23.03 27.62 27.45
C THR A 339 -22.74 28.97 28.11
N ALA A 340 -23.58 29.99 27.86
CA ALA A 340 -23.44 31.31 28.47
C ALA A 340 -23.81 31.29 29.96
N VAL A 341 -22.95 31.82 30.83
CA VAL A 341 -23.29 32.07 32.24
C VAL A 341 -24.04 33.40 32.35
N GLU A 342 -25.29 33.37 32.83
CA GLU A 342 -25.94 34.58 33.37
C GLU A 342 -25.23 34.98 34.67
N CYS A 343 -24.50 36.09 34.66
CA CYS A 343 -23.95 36.69 35.87
C CYS A 343 -25.10 37.10 36.82
N GLN A 344 -25.22 36.44 37.97
CA GLN A 344 -26.00 37.01 39.07
C GLN A 344 -25.27 38.25 39.61
N GLN A 345 -25.97 39.38 39.59
CA GLN A 345 -25.50 40.68 40.11
C GLN A 345 -25.08 40.56 41.58
N ASN A 346 -23.77 40.71 41.84
CA ASN A 346 -23.28 41.17 43.14
C ASN A 346 -23.25 42.71 43.16
N SER A 347 -23.56 43.30 44.31
CA SER A 347 -24.05 44.67 44.51
C SER A 347 -23.03 45.82 44.40
N ASP A 348 -21.89 45.64 43.71
CA ASP A 348 -20.76 46.59 43.80
C ASP A 348 -20.46 47.39 42.51
N CYS A 349 -21.35 47.42 41.52
CA CYS A 349 -21.15 48.22 40.30
C CYS A 349 -22.03 49.47 40.28
N ASN A 350 -21.57 50.54 40.95
CA ASN A 350 -22.04 51.92 40.75
C ASN A 350 -20.85 52.81 40.36
N ASP A 351 -20.28 52.57 39.18
CA ASP A 351 -19.63 53.60 38.36
C ASP A 351 -19.78 53.21 36.89
N GLY A 352 -20.15 54.16 36.04
CA GLY A 352 -20.64 53.92 34.69
C GLY A 352 -19.54 53.61 33.66
N ASP A 353 -18.85 52.48 33.81
CA ASP A 353 -17.86 51.97 32.84
C ASP A 353 -18.18 50.52 32.42
N PRO A 354 -18.10 50.16 31.12
CA PRO A 354 -18.40 48.82 30.65
C PRO A 354 -17.28 47.84 31.05
N CYS A 355 -17.62 46.89 31.92
CA CYS A 355 -16.73 45.80 32.31
C CYS A 355 -16.33 44.94 31.10
N THR A 356 -15.03 44.92 30.78
CA THR A 356 -14.40 43.81 30.06
C THR A 356 -13.77 42.89 31.10
N ILE A 357 -14.04 41.58 30.97
CA ILE A 357 -13.52 40.50 31.83
C ILE A 357 -12.02 40.32 31.54
N ASP A 358 -11.19 41.24 32.01
CA ASP A 358 -9.73 41.05 31.92
C ASP A 358 -8.91 41.75 33.01
N ALA A 359 -9.57 42.33 34.04
CA ALA A 359 -8.88 43.19 35.01
C ALA A 359 -9.01 42.79 36.50
N CYS A 360 -9.57 41.63 36.85
CA CYS A 360 -9.73 41.24 38.27
C CYS A 360 -8.93 40.01 38.75
N ILE A 361 -8.04 39.43 37.94
CA ILE A 361 -7.13 38.34 38.37
C ILE A 361 -5.66 38.69 38.12
N ALA A 362 -5.30 39.98 38.13
CA ALA A 362 -3.93 40.39 37.81
C ALA A 362 -3.41 41.54 38.67
N GLN A 363 -3.70 41.55 39.98
CA GLN A 363 -2.93 42.39 40.90
C GLN A 363 -3.11 41.97 42.38
N GLU A 364 -2.49 40.86 42.79
CA GLU A 364 -1.91 40.68 44.16
C GLU A 364 -1.23 39.32 44.44
N CYS A 365 -1.11 38.38 43.49
CA CYS A 365 -0.43 37.09 43.72
C CYS A 365 0.89 36.92 42.92
N VAL A 366 1.81 37.89 42.97
CA VAL A 366 3.08 37.83 42.18
C VAL A 366 4.34 37.61 43.01
N THR A 367 4.25 37.25 44.30
CA THR A 367 5.50 37.04 45.10
C THR A 367 5.49 35.87 46.08
N ALA A 368 4.50 34.96 46.06
CA ALA A 368 4.53 33.72 46.83
C ALA A 368 4.53 32.50 45.87
N PRO A 369 5.28 31.41 46.17
CA PRO A 369 5.28 30.23 45.33
C PRO A 369 3.88 29.58 45.30
N LEU A 370 3.32 29.36 44.10
CA LEU A 370 2.11 28.56 43.93
C LEU A 370 2.36 27.15 44.51
N ILE A 371 1.54 26.76 45.48
CA ILE A 371 1.48 25.38 45.98
C ILE A 371 0.61 24.59 45.02
N THR A 372 1.06 23.39 44.64
CA THR A 372 0.22 22.39 43.98
C THR A 372 0.20 21.18 44.92
N ILE A 373 -0.97 20.62 45.20
CA ILE A 373 -1.00 19.29 45.83
C ILE A 373 -0.56 18.30 44.73
N GLY A 374 0.37 17.41 45.07
CA GLY A 374 0.75 16.28 44.23
C GLY A 374 -0.31 15.21 44.38
N ASP A 375 0.08 14.01 44.82
CA ASP A 375 -0.89 12.93 45.04
C ASP A 375 -1.41 12.91 46.49
N VAL A 376 -2.72 12.75 46.63
CA VAL A 376 -3.35 12.34 47.90
C VAL A 376 -3.67 10.86 47.79
N VAL A 377 -2.96 10.03 48.56
CA VAL A 377 -3.07 8.57 48.49
C VAL A 377 -3.57 7.99 49.80
N ALA A 378 -4.35 6.91 49.68
CA ALA A 378 -4.70 6.05 50.80
C ALA A 378 -3.88 4.76 50.69
N SER A 379 -3.21 4.38 51.78
CA SER A 379 -2.35 3.20 51.84
C SER A 379 -2.81 2.23 52.93
N PRO A 380 -3.36 1.06 52.57
CA PRO A 380 -3.86 0.71 51.23
C PRO A 380 -5.16 1.46 50.90
N SER A 381 -5.43 1.71 49.61
CA SER A 381 -6.64 2.42 49.14
C SER A 381 -7.90 1.56 49.17
N LEU A 382 -7.73 0.24 49.27
CA LEU A 382 -8.79 -0.73 49.47
C LEU A 382 -8.52 -1.58 50.70
N VAL A 383 -9.48 -1.59 51.63
CA VAL A 383 -9.39 -2.34 52.90
C VAL A 383 -10.60 -3.24 53.07
N CYS A 384 -10.51 -4.22 53.97
CA CYS A 384 -11.70 -4.97 54.38
C CYS A 384 -12.68 -4.07 55.14
N ILE A 385 -13.96 -4.43 55.15
CA ILE A 385 -14.91 -3.77 56.06
C ILE A 385 -14.38 -3.83 57.51
N ASN A 386 -14.35 -2.67 58.18
CA ASN A 386 -13.70 -2.40 59.47
C ASN A 386 -12.16 -2.38 59.47
N GLY A 387 -11.53 -2.31 58.29
CA GLY A 387 -10.08 -2.19 58.12
C GLY A 387 -9.53 -0.81 58.44
N THR A 388 -8.24 -0.63 58.17
CA THR A 388 -7.50 0.62 58.41
C THR A 388 -6.68 1.01 57.19
N ALA A 389 -6.71 2.29 56.82
CA ALA A 389 -5.90 2.88 55.76
C ALA A 389 -5.16 4.12 56.29
N GLN A 390 -3.98 4.42 55.79
CA GLN A 390 -3.26 5.65 56.09
C GLN A 390 -3.44 6.63 54.93
N LEU A 391 -3.88 7.85 55.20
CA LEU A 391 -3.90 8.91 54.18
C LEU A 391 -2.53 9.59 54.17
N GLU A 392 -1.99 9.81 52.98
CA GLU A 392 -0.74 10.55 52.76
C GLU A 392 -1.01 11.61 51.69
N VAL A 393 -0.52 12.83 51.92
CA VAL A 393 -0.59 13.90 50.93
C VAL A 393 0.83 14.32 50.57
N GLU A 394 1.19 14.16 49.31
CA GLU A 394 2.37 14.79 48.74
C GLU A 394 1.99 16.19 48.24
N ALA A 395 2.80 17.18 48.58
CA ALA A 395 2.61 18.54 48.08
C ALA A 395 3.90 18.97 47.40
N THR A 396 3.78 19.52 46.19
CA THR A 396 4.91 20.07 45.45
C THR A 396 4.69 21.56 45.19
N THR A 397 5.71 22.37 45.46
CA THR A 397 5.71 23.76 45.02
C THR A 397 6.20 23.82 43.58
N ARG A 398 5.62 24.70 42.75
CA ARG A 398 6.25 25.11 41.48
C ARG A 398 7.56 25.83 41.83
N ALA A 399 8.65 25.08 41.84
CA ALA A 399 9.92 25.56 42.32
C ALA A 399 10.80 26.07 41.16
N PRO A 400 11.53 27.19 41.34
CA PRO A 400 12.60 27.54 40.42
C PRO A 400 13.66 26.44 40.40
N LEU A 401 14.41 26.33 39.31
CA LEU A 401 15.45 25.30 39.11
C LEU A 401 16.48 25.28 40.26
N SER A 402 16.72 26.42 40.93
CA SER A 402 17.60 26.55 42.09
C SER A 402 17.16 25.75 43.33
N GLN A 403 15.91 25.29 43.37
CA GLN A 403 15.36 24.54 44.49
C GLN A 403 15.32 23.01 44.26
N TYR A 404 15.64 22.54 43.04
CA TYR A 404 15.74 21.10 42.79
C TYR A 404 16.87 20.49 43.61
N VAL A 405 16.55 19.41 44.32
CA VAL A 405 17.48 18.65 45.16
C VAL A 405 18.10 17.54 44.32
N PHE A 406 19.43 17.54 44.23
CA PHE A 406 20.18 16.51 43.53
C PHE A 406 20.54 15.34 44.45
N SER A 407 20.34 14.11 43.98
CA SER A 407 20.76 12.87 44.64
C SER A 407 21.30 11.85 43.62
N THR A 408 22.02 10.85 44.11
CA THR A 408 22.59 9.78 43.27
C THR A 408 22.48 8.42 43.94
N GLU A 409 22.21 7.40 43.12
CA GLU A 409 22.06 6.00 43.54
C GLU A 409 22.80 5.05 42.57
N THR A 410 22.92 3.78 42.94
CA THR A 410 23.52 2.71 42.11
C THR A 410 22.60 1.49 42.09
N GLY A 411 22.60 0.74 40.98
CA GLY A 411 21.76 -0.44 40.79
C GLY A 411 20.51 -0.20 39.95
N ALA A 412 20.38 0.96 39.31
CA ALA A 412 19.24 1.28 38.46
C ALA A 412 19.28 0.49 37.14
N ALA A 413 18.17 -0.14 36.79
CA ALA A 413 18.00 -0.77 35.49
C ALA A 413 17.44 0.24 34.46
N LEU A 414 17.84 0.05 33.20
CA LEU A 414 17.18 0.69 32.08
C LEU A 414 15.85 -0.01 31.77
N ASP A 415 14.87 0.76 31.34
CA ASP A 415 13.64 0.23 30.77
C ASP A 415 13.95 -0.50 29.44
N PRO A 416 13.35 -1.66 29.15
CA PRO A 416 13.63 -2.42 27.93
C PRO A 416 13.13 -1.76 26.64
N MET A 417 12.32 -0.70 26.69
CA MET A 417 11.77 0.03 25.54
C MET A 417 11.04 -0.87 24.52
N ASN A 418 10.30 -1.88 24.99
CA ASN A 418 9.58 -2.85 24.14
C ASN A 418 8.45 -2.26 23.28
N GLN A 419 8.01 -1.04 23.57
CA GLN A 419 7.04 -0.24 22.82
C GLN A 419 7.48 1.23 22.89
N PHE A 420 7.63 1.91 21.75
CA PHE A 420 8.05 3.31 21.67
C PHE A 420 7.14 4.11 20.73
N ILE A 421 6.95 5.39 21.05
CA ILE A 421 6.06 6.29 20.32
C ILE A 421 6.81 7.03 19.21
N HIS A 422 8.07 7.42 19.43
CA HIS A 422 8.91 8.10 18.42
C HIS A 422 10.31 7.53 18.31
N ARG A 423 10.91 7.71 17.13
CA ARG A 423 12.22 7.16 16.76
C ARG A 423 13.02 8.12 15.86
N ILE A 424 14.23 8.46 16.27
CA ILE A 424 15.28 8.98 15.37
C ILE A 424 16.05 7.78 14.79
N TYR A 425 16.15 7.72 13.45
CA TYR A 425 16.77 6.60 12.75
C TYR A 425 18.29 6.52 12.97
N PRO A 426 18.92 5.36 12.70
CA PRO A 426 20.38 5.24 12.62
C PRO A 426 20.97 6.18 11.56
N PHE A 427 22.29 6.40 11.62
CA PHE A 427 23.07 7.31 10.76
C PHE A 427 22.75 8.80 10.94
N VAL A 428 22.10 9.17 12.05
CA VAL A 428 21.82 10.56 12.41
C VAL A 428 22.83 11.05 13.43
N ASP A 429 23.26 12.28 13.20
CA ASP A 429 24.32 13.03 13.86
C ASP A 429 23.86 14.48 13.96
N ASP A 430 24.04 15.14 15.10
CA ASP A 430 23.72 16.55 15.39
C ASP A 430 22.25 17.01 15.22
N GLU A 431 21.43 16.30 14.44
CA GLU A 431 20.10 16.73 14.00
C GLU A 431 18.98 16.31 14.98
N PRO A 432 18.34 17.26 15.69
CA PRO A 432 17.22 16.96 16.58
C PRO A 432 15.92 16.67 15.81
N LEU A 433 14.88 16.25 16.53
CA LEU A 433 13.53 16.13 15.95
C LEU A 433 13.08 17.48 15.35
N ALA A 434 12.69 17.43 14.07
CA ALA A 434 12.24 18.60 13.31
C ALA A 434 10.95 19.25 13.86
N PHE A 435 10.14 18.50 14.60
CA PHE A 435 8.91 19.00 15.22
C PHE A 435 8.83 18.58 16.69
N PRO A 436 8.41 19.49 17.60
CA PRO A 436 8.14 19.14 18.99
C PRO A 436 7.05 18.07 19.09
N THR A 437 7.28 17.13 19.99
CA THR A 437 6.43 15.99 20.34
C THR A 437 5.69 16.27 21.65
N THR A 438 4.50 15.70 21.86
CA THR A 438 3.81 15.76 23.15
C THR A 438 4.48 14.89 24.22
N ILE A 439 4.59 15.41 25.44
CA ILE A 439 5.10 14.68 26.62
C ILE A 439 4.10 13.61 27.09
N GLY A 440 2.80 13.83 26.83
CA GLY A 440 1.70 12.97 27.29
C GLY A 440 1.11 13.40 28.64
N PHE A 441 1.67 14.42 29.29
CA PHE A 441 1.20 15.11 30.48
C PHE A 441 1.88 16.48 30.60
N ASP A 442 1.38 17.35 31.49
CA ASP A 442 2.00 18.66 31.78
C ASP A 442 3.16 18.48 32.77
N PHE A 443 4.39 18.58 32.28
CA PHE A 443 5.59 18.40 33.10
C PHE A 443 6.03 19.74 33.73
N PRO A 444 6.13 19.84 35.08
CA PRO A 444 6.61 21.04 35.74
C PRO A 444 8.14 21.15 35.71
N PHE A 445 8.67 22.24 35.15
CA PHE A 445 10.10 22.56 35.14
C PHE A 445 10.36 24.06 35.34
N ASN A 446 11.25 24.41 36.28
CA ASN A 446 11.61 25.79 36.60
C ASN A 446 10.39 26.73 36.80
N GLY A 447 9.34 26.24 37.46
CA GLY A 447 8.11 26.98 37.72
C GLY A 447 7.13 27.10 36.54
N THR A 448 7.42 26.48 35.39
CA THR A 448 6.58 26.50 34.17
C THR A 448 6.14 25.07 33.83
N LEU A 449 4.94 24.92 33.27
CA LEU A 449 4.45 23.63 32.74
C LEU A 449 4.82 23.49 31.26
N PHE A 450 5.27 22.30 30.88
CA PHE A 450 5.60 21.95 29.51
C PHE A 450 4.83 20.71 29.10
N SER A 451 4.14 20.78 27.97
CA SER A 451 3.41 19.65 27.37
C SER A 451 4.11 19.06 26.15
N HIS A 452 5.23 19.66 25.71
CA HIS A 452 5.95 19.28 24.50
C HIS A 452 7.46 19.20 24.72
N PHE A 453 8.16 18.43 23.90
CA PHE A 453 9.62 18.32 23.87
C PHE A 453 10.18 18.07 22.47
N SER A 454 11.45 18.41 22.25
CA SER A 454 12.25 17.94 21.11
C SER A 454 13.58 17.38 21.61
N VAL A 455 14.11 16.34 20.96
CA VAL A 455 15.27 15.56 21.43
C VAL A 455 16.34 15.46 20.33
N SER A 456 17.62 15.50 20.72
CA SER A 456 18.79 15.34 19.84
C SER A 456 19.53 14.02 20.06
N PRO A 457 20.13 13.41 19.02
CA PRO A 457 21.14 12.35 19.16
C PRO A 457 22.28 12.68 20.13
N ASP A 458 22.61 13.95 20.29
CA ASP A 458 23.67 14.49 21.16
C ASP A 458 23.37 14.36 22.66
N GLY A 459 22.39 13.56 23.08
CA GLY A 459 22.14 13.24 24.49
C GLY A 459 21.46 14.35 25.31
N TRP A 460 20.75 15.26 24.64
CA TRP A 460 19.93 16.31 25.26
C TRP A 460 18.52 16.42 24.67
N LEU A 461 17.64 17.05 25.46
CA LEU A 461 16.24 17.31 25.15
C LEU A 461 15.88 18.75 25.52
N GLN A 462 15.14 19.44 24.64
CA GLN A 462 14.52 20.75 24.90
C GLN A 462 13.05 20.57 25.27
N LEU A 463 12.60 21.28 26.30
CA LEU A 463 11.18 21.36 26.68
C LEU A 463 10.51 22.56 25.99
N GLY A 464 9.25 22.37 25.58
CA GLY A 464 8.40 23.38 24.94
C GLY A 464 8.07 23.10 23.48
N GLY A 465 7.25 23.99 22.89
CA GLY A 465 6.76 23.89 21.52
C GLY A 465 7.65 24.58 20.47
N ALA A 466 8.85 25.02 20.83
CA ALA A 466 9.80 25.59 19.87
C ALA A 466 10.60 24.47 19.17
N GLN A 467 10.81 24.61 17.86
CA GLN A 467 11.68 23.69 17.11
C GLN A 467 13.12 23.81 17.60
N ALA A 468 13.69 22.68 18.03
CA ALA A 468 15.08 22.61 18.46
C ALA A 468 16.02 22.72 17.25
N VAL A 469 17.19 23.32 17.46
CA VAL A 469 18.26 23.42 16.44
C VAL A 469 19.45 22.55 16.81
N ALA A 470 20.17 22.05 15.80
CA ALA A 470 21.37 21.23 15.98
C ALA A 470 22.40 21.92 16.89
N GLN A 471 22.94 21.19 17.86
CA GLN A 471 23.88 21.74 18.84
C GLN A 471 24.94 20.70 19.30
N PRO A 472 25.94 20.43 18.44
CA PRO A 472 26.97 19.42 18.71
C PRO A 472 27.95 19.83 19.81
N VAL A 473 28.09 21.13 20.08
CA VAL A 473 29.02 21.64 21.10
C VAL A 473 28.32 21.72 22.45
N ASN A 474 28.83 20.96 23.41
CA ASN A 474 28.36 20.95 24.78
C ASN A 474 28.79 22.22 25.54
N ASN A 475 27.82 23.09 25.81
CA ASN A 475 28.02 24.32 26.58
C ASN A 475 26.76 24.62 27.38
N THR A 476 26.80 24.30 28.68
CA THR A 476 25.67 24.48 29.62
C THR A 476 25.16 25.92 29.66
N THR A 477 26.04 26.90 29.40
CA THR A 477 25.71 28.33 29.44
C THR A 477 25.21 28.89 28.10
N SER A 478 24.97 28.06 27.09
CA SER A 478 24.40 28.49 25.81
C SER A 478 22.97 29.01 25.95
N ALA A 479 22.62 30.04 25.17
CA ALA A 479 21.26 30.55 25.07
C ALA A 479 20.35 29.68 24.17
N ALA A 480 20.93 28.78 23.37
CA ALA A 480 20.18 27.93 22.43
C ALA A 480 19.45 26.77 23.13
N ASN A 481 18.30 26.39 22.56
CA ASN A 481 17.49 25.23 22.95
C ASN A 481 17.04 25.21 24.43
N ASN A 482 16.93 26.36 25.10
CA ASN A 482 16.46 26.45 26.48
C ASN A 482 14.92 26.45 26.57
N PRO A 483 14.31 25.87 27.63
CA PRO A 483 14.94 25.06 28.68
C PRO A 483 15.36 23.68 28.20
N LYS A 484 16.49 23.17 28.73
CA LYS A 484 17.15 21.95 28.27
C LYS A 484 17.50 21.00 29.40
N ILE A 485 17.28 19.72 29.17
CA ILE A 485 17.69 18.60 30.03
C ILE A 485 18.71 17.78 29.25
N TYR A 486 19.88 17.54 29.83
CA TYR A 486 21.01 16.91 29.14
C TYR A 486 21.58 15.79 29.99
N ALA A 487 21.20 14.56 29.68
CA ALA A 487 21.61 13.37 30.43
C ALA A 487 23.09 13.04 30.17
N TYR A 488 23.54 13.19 28.93
CA TYR A 488 24.95 13.10 28.56
C TYR A 488 25.15 13.84 27.24
N TRP A 489 25.44 15.13 27.30
CA TRP A 489 25.54 16.00 26.15
C TRP A 489 26.97 16.18 25.66
N ASP A 490 27.21 15.76 24.42
CA ASP A 490 28.47 15.86 23.69
C ASP A 490 28.17 15.72 22.19
N ASP A 491 29.20 15.68 21.36
CA ASP A 491 29.12 15.37 19.93
C ASP A 491 28.88 13.84 19.75
N LEU A 492 27.62 13.40 19.62
CA LEU A 492 27.23 11.98 19.61
C LEU A 492 26.46 11.60 18.33
N SER A 493 26.55 10.34 17.93
CA SER A 493 25.79 9.83 16.78
C SER A 493 25.07 8.52 17.07
N THR A 494 23.98 8.25 16.36
CA THR A 494 23.18 7.01 16.50
C THR A 494 23.86 5.76 15.93
N GLY A 495 24.98 5.91 15.20
CA GLY A 495 25.74 4.80 14.62
C GLY A 495 25.01 4.07 13.48
N THR A 496 25.50 2.88 13.11
CA THR A 496 24.88 1.98 12.13
C THR A 496 23.62 1.30 12.65
N PHE A 497 22.81 0.75 11.75
CA PHE A 497 21.58 0.05 12.09
C PHE A 497 21.78 -1.08 13.11
N SER A 498 21.08 -1.01 14.23
CA SER A 498 20.96 -2.08 15.21
C SER A 498 19.61 -1.99 15.95
N LEU A 499 19.19 -3.08 16.59
CA LEU A 499 17.89 -3.16 17.28
C LEU A 499 17.71 -2.06 18.35
N ASN A 500 18.81 -1.61 18.97
CA ASN A 500 18.81 -0.62 20.04
C ASN A 500 19.53 0.69 19.67
N GLY A 501 19.99 0.84 18.42
CA GLY A 501 20.69 2.05 17.94
C GLY A 501 19.71 3.10 17.43
N GLY A 502 19.75 4.30 18.00
CA GLY A 502 18.77 5.36 17.76
C GLY A 502 18.36 6.10 19.05
N VAL A 503 17.49 7.10 18.90
CA VAL A 503 16.83 7.77 20.03
C VAL A 503 15.35 7.39 20.04
N PHE A 504 14.87 6.89 21.17
CA PHE A 504 13.52 6.36 21.32
C PHE A 504 12.81 7.03 22.49
N SER A 505 11.52 7.31 22.38
CA SER A 505 10.71 7.80 23.51
C SER A 505 9.46 6.96 23.72
N ARG A 506 8.94 6.94 24.96
CA ARG A 506 7.63 6.36 25.30
C ARG A 506 7.07 6.95 26.58
N VAL A 507 5.75 6.92 26.72
CA VAL A 507 5.07 7.22 27.99
C VAL A 507 4.59 5.91 28.60
N THR A 508 4.81 5.73 29.90
CA THR A 508 4.29 4.59 30.68
C THR A 508 3.55 5.08 31.91
N GLY A 509 2.65 4.25 32.46
CA GLY A 509 1.82 4.61 33.61
C GLY A 509 0.48 5.23 33.19
N THR A 510 -0.36 5.50 34.18
CA THR A 510 -1.65 6.20 34.06
C THR A 510 -1.58 7.48 34.87
N ALA A 511 -2.36 8.51 34.52
CA ALA A 511 -2.42 9.72 35.35
C ALA A 511 -2.85 9.33 36.78
N PRO A 512 -2.26 9.92 37.84
CA PRO A 512 -1.24 10.97 37.85
C PRO A 512 0.24 10.48 37.85
N ASP A 513 0.48 9.17 37.68
CA ASP A 513 1.79 8.51 37.76
C ASP A 513 2.49 8.29 36.41
N ARG A 514 2.26 9.17 35.43
CA ARG A 514 2.86 8.98 34.09
C ARG A 514 4.35 9.30 34.10
N ILE A 515 5.08 8.56 33.26
CA ILE A 515 6.52 8.71 33.07
C ILE A 515 6.83 8.79 31.58
N LEU A 516 7.40 9.90 31.13
CA LEU A 516 8.05 10.00 29.81
C LEU A 516 9.47 9.44 29.94
N LYS A 517 9.77 8.40 29.17
CA LYS A 517 11.09 7.75 29.09
C LYS A 517 11.70 8.01 27.72
N VAL A 518 12.91 8.55 27.69
CA VAL A 518 13.70 8.76 26.47
C VAL A 518 14.99 7.96 26.58
N GLN A 519 15.29 7.12 25.58
CA GLN A 519 16.49 6.31 25.50
C GLN A 519 17.39 6.78 24.36
N TRP A 520 18.68 6.94 24.65
CA TRP A 520 19.73 7.10 23.64
C TRP A 520 20.51 5.80 23.51
N GLY A 521 20.53 5.25 22.30
CA GLY A 521 21.48 4.24 21.85
C GLY A 521 22.43 4.87 20.83
N VAL A 522 23.59 5.30 21.31
CA VAL A 522 24.54 6.15 20.55
C VAL A 522 25.96 5.59 20.62
N THR A 523 26.85 6.16 19.81
CA THR A 523 28.27 5.83 19.79
C THR A 523 29.06 6.86 20.58
N ILE A 524 29.83 6.39 21.57
CA ILE A 524 30.81 7.20 22.30
C ILE A 524 32.18 6.50 22.21
N PRO A 525 33.21 7.12 21.60
CA PRO A 525 33.18 8.38 20.85
C PRO A 525 32.29 8.30 19.58
N LYS A 526 31.90 9.46 19.03
CA LYS A 526 31.11 9.58 17.80
C LYS A 526 31.67 8.78 16.64
N ASN A 527 30.83 7.92 16.04
CA ASN A 527 31.18 7.16 14.85
C ASN A 527 29.93 6.61 14.14
N LEU A 528 29.58 7.18 12.99
CA LEU A 528 28.43 6.75 12.18
C LEU A 528 28.57 5.36 11.54
N GLY A 529 29.79 4.79 11.50
CA GLY A 529 30.11 3.53 10.84
C GLY A 529 30.14 2.30 11.75
N VAL A 530 29.82 2.44 13.04
CA VAL A 530 29.80 1.32 14.01
C VAL A 530 28.46 1.24 14.74
N VAL A 531 28.17 0.09 15.33
CA VAL A 531 26.95 -0.12 16.12
C VAL A 531 27.02 0.71 17.41
N ALA A 532 25.87 1.25 17.86
CA ALA A 532 25.73 1.94 19.13
C ALA A 532 26.35 1.13 20.29
N ASN A 533 27.18 1.78 21.09
CA ASN A 533 27.94 1.17 22.19
C ASN A 533 27.62 1.79 23.56
N SER A 534 26.77 2.80 23.57
CA SER A 534 26.40 3.57 24.76
C SER A 534 24.89 3.70 24.87
N PHE A 535 24.35 3.38 26.03
CA PHE A 535 22.92 3.30 26.31
C PHE A 535 22.59 3.99 27.62
N PHE A 536 21.76 5.03 27.57
CA PHE A 536 21.29 5.74 28.75
C PHE A 536 19.87 6.28 28.53
N GLN A 537 19.20 6.59 29.63
CA GLN A 537 17.80 7.03 29.63
C GLN A 537 17.59 8.29 30.47
N LEU A 538 16.64 9.10 30.03
CA LEU A 538 16.02 10.20 30.76
C LEU A 538 14.59 9.81 31.12
N TRP A 539 14.21 9.92 32.39
CA TRP A 539 12.83 9.72 32.83
C TRP A 539 12.31 11.03 33.43
N LEU A 540 11.19 11.52 32.90
CA LEU A 540 10.43 12.64 33.45
C LEU A 540 9.17 12.08 34.08
N TYR A 541 8.99 12.32 35.38
CA TYR A 541 7.80 11.92 36.12
C TYR A 541 6.80 13.08 36.13
N GLU A 542 5.52 12.77 36.05
CA GLU A 542 4.43 13.75 36.08
C GLU A 542 4.49 14.68 37.31
N ASN A 543 4.97 14.18 38.45
CA ASN A 543 5.22 14.96 39.67
C ASN A 543 6.42 15.94 39.63
N GLY A 544 7.15 16.03 38.51
CA GLY A 544 8.29 16.94 38.33
C GLY A 544 9.66 16.33 38.63
N THR A 545 9.73 15.06 39.03
CA THR A 545 11.01 14.38 39.24
C THR A 545 11.71 14.09 37.90
N ILE A 546 13.04 14.30 37.85
CA ILE A 546 13.89 14.01 36.69
C ILE A 546 14.93 12.97 37.07
N GLU A 547 15.05 11.90 36.28
CA GLU A 547 16.10 10.88 36.47
C GLU A 547 16.93 10.65 35.22
N PHE A 548 18.25 10.54 35.41
CA PHE A 548 19.18 10.02 34.40
C PHE A 548 19.65 8.65 34.83
N ARG A 549 19.48 7.64 33.95
CA ARG A 549 19.85 6.25 34.21
C ARG A 549 20.85 5.78 33.16
N TYR A 550 21.95 5.17 33.57
CA TYR A 550 23.04 4.79 32.68
C TYR A 550 23.22 3.28 32.58
N GLY A 551 23.24 2.77 31.35
CA GLY A 551 23.52 1.38 31.02
C GLY A 551 24.98 1.18 30.63
N ALA A 552 25.23 0.35 29.62
CA ALA A 552 26.57 0.21 29.06
C ALA A 552 26.98 1.53 28.39
N MET A 553 28.20 2.00 28.64
CA MET A 553 28.75 3.23 28.06
C MET A 553 30.07 2.92 27.33
N GLY A 554 30.29 3.57 26.19
CA GLY A 554 31.51 3.48 25.39
C GLY A 554 32.72 4.14 26.06
N ALA A 555 33.83 4.27 25.33
CA ALA A 555 35.07 4.82 25.88
C ALA A 555 34.96 6.32 26.17
N ALA A 556 35.60 6.80 27.25
CA ALA A 556 35.60 8.20 27.71
C ALA A 556 35.73 9.24 26.59
N SER A 557 34.79 10.18 26.53
CA SER A 557 34.97 11.46 25.84
C SER A 557 35.55 12.50 26.80
N MET A 558 36.28 13.50 26.28
CA MET A 558 36.90 14.58 27.07
C MET A 558 36.04 15.85 27.14
N SER A 559 34.80 15.82 26.68
CA SER A 559 33.95 17.01 26.48
C SER A 559 32.47 16.76 26.75
N ALA A 560 32.08 16.05 27.81
CA ALA A 560 30.66 15.88 28.09
C ALA A 560 30.12 16.90 29.12
N SER A 561 28.87 17.33 28.93
CA SER A 561 28.06 18.03 29.93
C SER A 561 26.90 17.13 30.39
N ALA A 562 26.54 17.15 31.66
CA ALA A 562 25.35 16.48 32.17
C ALA A 562 24.64 17.37 33.20
N GLY A 563 23.31 17.39 33.23
CA GLY A 563 22.55 18.25 34.14
C GLY A 563 21.24 18.78 33.56
N ILE A 564 20.76 19.87 34.17
CA ILE A 564 19.53 20.57 33.80
C ILE A 564 19.78 22.07 33.68
N THR A 565 19.09 22.76 32.76
CA THR A 565 19.20 24.21 32.58
C THR A 565 17.89 24.83 32.12
N ALA A 566 17.54 25.97 32.70
CA ALA A 566 16.48 26.84 32.21
C ALA A 566 17.04 28.01 31.38
N GLY A 567 18.37 28.18 31.36
CA GLY A 567 19.05 29.23 30.62
C GLY A 567 20.50 29.44 31.10
N PRO A 568 21.27 30.32 30.43
CA PRO A 568 22.70 30.51 30.67
C PRO A 568 23.13 30.75 32.14
N ALA A 569 22.27 31.37 32.92
CA ALA A 569 22.52 31.74 34.32
C ALA A 569 21.72 30.89 35.33
N ASN A 570 20.93 29.92 34.86
CA ASN A 570 20.04 29.12 35.71
C ASN A 570 20.16 27.64 35.34
N PHE A 571 21.17 26.99 35.89
CA PHE A 571 21.49 25.59 35.62
C PHE A 571 21.93 24.84 36.87
N GLN A 572 21.90 23.52 36.78
CA GLN A 572 22.53 22.59 37.72
C GLN A 572 23.36 21.60 36.90
N SER A 573 24.68 21.78 36.91
CA SER A 573 25.64 21.04 36.09
C SER A 573 26.35 19.97 36.90
N ILE A 574 26.34 18.73 36.43
CA ILE A 574 26.90 17.56 37.10
C ILE A 574 28.39 17.42 36.76
N THR A 575 29.19 17.13 37.80
CA THR A 575 30.55 16.63 37.66
C THR A 575 30.53 15.11 37.84
N LEU A 576 30.70 14.37 36.74
CA LEU A 576 30.54 12.91 36.68
C LEU A 576 31.58 12.17 37.53
N ALA A 577 32.81 12.70 37.62
CA ALA A 577 33.89 12.09 38.40
C ALA A 577 33.61 12.08 39.91
N THR A 578 32.93 13.10 40.44
CA THR A 578 32.61 13.24 41.87
C THR A 578 31.16 12.91 42.19
N ASN A 579 30.29 12.75 41.18
CA ASN A 579 28.85 12.62 41.33
C ASN A 579 28.23 13.77 42.14
N THR A 580 28.65 15.01 41.86
CA THR A 580 28.17 16.22 42.53
C THR A 580 27.62 17.21 41.51
N VAL A 581 26.74 18.10 41.93
CA VAL A 581 26.17 19.16 41.09
C VAL A 581 26.70 20.54 41.49
N SER A 582 26.81 21.45 40.52
CA SER A 582 27.12 22.87 40.72
C SER A 582 26.09 23.74 40.01
N ALA A 583 25.53 24.71 40.74
CA ALA A 583 24.67 25.75 40.19
C ALA A 583 25.43 27.06 39.88
N VAL A 584 26.76 27.07 40.10
CA VAL A 584 27.60 28.27 39.98
C VAL A 584 28.60 28.14 38.84
N SER A 585 29.17 26.95 38.66
CA SER A 585 30.19 26.68 37.66
C SER A 585 29.75 25.51 36.77
N ALA A 586 29.48 25.78 35.49
CA ALA A 586 29.20 24.75 34.51
C ALA A 586 30.41 23.83 34.36
N ASN A 587 30.16 22.52 34.30
CA ASN A 587 31.17 21.53 33.92
C ASN A 587 30.84 20.96 32.55
N ASP A 588 31.48 21.55 31.54
CA ASP A 588 31.37 21.14 30.14
C ASP A 588 32.57 20.28 29.68
N ALA A 589 33.39 19.82 30.62
CA ALA A 589 34.62 19.07 30.33
C ALA A 589 34.68 17.78 31.15
N ASN A 590 33.54 17.07 31.29
CA ASN A 590 33.56 15.77 31.94
C ASN A 590 34.37 14.79 31.09
N ALA A 591 35.45 14.25 31.69
CA ALA A 591 36.43 13.41 31.03
C ALA A 591 36.17 11.89 31.17
N GLY A 592 34.97 11.47 31.59
CA GLY A 592 34.61 10.07 31.79
C GLY A 592 33.11 9.86 31.85
N GLN A 593 32.67 8.60 31.68
CA GLN A 593 31.25 8.24 31.74
C GLN A 593 30.79 7.75 33.11
N PRO A 594 29.50 7.87 33.41
CA PRO A 594 28.89 7.18 34.53
C PRO A 594 29.01 5.66 34.36
N ALA A 595 29.23 4.94 35.47
CA ALA A 595 29.23 3.49 35.47
C ALA A 595 27.83 2.93 35.17
N SER A 596 27.76 1.75 34.56
CA SER A 596 26.48 1.04 34.35
C SER A 596 25.77 0.81 35.69
N GLY A 597 24.47 1.10 35.71
CA GLY A 597 23.64 1.07 36.90
C GLY A 597 23.65 2.36 37.72
N ARG A 598 24.37 3.41 37.31
CA ARG A 598 24.33 4.73 37.96
C ARG A 598 22.99 5.42 37.71
N LEU A 599 22.49 6.10 38.73
CA LEU A 599 21.31 6.97 38.66
C LEU A 599 21.63 8.35 39.25
N TYR A 600 21.18 9.40 38.56
CA TYR A 600 21.11 10.76 39.07
C TYR A 600 19.66 11.21 39.11
N ARG A 601 19.22 11.83 40.21
CA ARG A 601 17.85 12.30 40.40
C ARG A 601 17.85 13.77 40.81
N PHE A 602 16.98 14.55 40.17
CA PHE A 602 16.61 15.89 40.59
C PHE A 602 15.14 15.86 41.03
N SER A 603 14.88 16.16 42.30
CA SER A 603 13.54 16.17 42.89
C SER A 603 13.19 17.56 43.43
N LEU A 604 11.90 17.91 43.44
CA LEU A 604 11.44 19.13 44.11
C LEU A 604 11.57 18.98 45.64
N PRO A 605 11.76 20.08 46.40
CA PRO A 605 11.84 20.01 47.85
C PRO A 605 10.45 19.78 48.48
N PRO A 606 10.35 19.10 49.63
CA PRO A 606 9.09 18.98 50.39
C PRO A 606 8.59 20.35 50.88
N VAL A 607 7.27 20.58 50.94
CA VAL A 607 6.67 21.81 51.48
C VAL A 607 6.88 21.89 53.00
N ALA A 608 7.94 22.56 53.44
CA ALA A 608 8.21 22.75 54.87
C ALA A 608 7.26 23.80 55.49
N GLY A 609 6.42 23.39 56.46
CA GLY A 609 5.66 24.29 57.34
C GLY A 609 4.21 24.62 56.93
N GLY A 610 3.57 23.81 56.07
CA GLY A 610 2.13 23.94 55.78
C GLY A 610 1.23 23.34 56.86
N SER A 611 -0.02 23.81 56.96
CA SER A 611 -1.09 23.21 57.78
C SER A 611 -2.09 22.45 56.93
N TYR A 612 -2.60 21.33 57.45
CA TYR A 612 -3.53 20.43 56.78
C TYR A 612 -4.91 20.48 57.45
N LEU A 613 -5.97 20.32 56.66
CA LEU A 613 -7.32 20.12 57.16
C LEU A 613 -8.04 19.07 56.30
N TRP A 614 -8.36 17.93 56.91
CA TRP A 614 -9.06 16.81 56.28
C TRP A 614 -10.56 16.81 56.64
N THR A 615 -11.42 16.62 55.63
CA THR A 615 -12.88 16.53 55.79
C THR A 615 -13.47 15.40 54.95
N PRO A 616 -14.47 14.63 55.42
CA PRO A 616 -15.11 14.70 56.74
C PRO A 616 -14.24 14.09 57.87
N PRO A 617 -14.48 14.41 59.15
CA PRO A 617 -13.71 13.86 60.29
C PRO A 617 -14.02 12.38 60.60
N THR A 618 -14.96 11.75 59.89
CA THR A 618 -15.42 10.39 60.16
C THR A 618 -14.29 9.39 59.94
N PHE A 619 -14.12 8.44 60.86
CA PHE A 619 -13.09 7.40 60.86
C PHE A 619 -11.62 7.88 60.92
N LEU A 620 -11.35 9.19 60.91
CA LEU A 620 -9.99 9.75 60.98
C LEU A 620 -9.44 9.81 62.41
N SER A 621 -8.16 9.49 62.54
CA SER A 621 -7.40 9.66 63.79
C SER A 621 -7.10 11.12 64.12
N SER A 622 -7.04 12.00 63.11
CA SER A 622 -6.80 13.44 63.24
C SER A 622 -7.24 14.16 61.95
N THR A 623 -7.82 15.35 62.05
CA THR A 623 -8.15 16.17 60.86
C THR A 623 -7.03 17.12 60.45
N THR A 624 -5.95 17.25 61.23
CA THR A 624 -4.89 18.25 60.96
C THR A 624 -3.49 17.65 60.84
N ALA A 625 -3.39 16.32 60.85
CA ALA A 625 -2.12 15.64 60.61
C ALA A 625 -1.79 15.64 59.12
N ALA A 626 -0.50 15.67 58.78
CA ALA A 626 -0.04 15.46 57.41
C ALA A 626 -0.35 14.03 56.91
N SER A 627 -0.41 13.06 57.82
CA SER A 627 -0.72 11.66 57.50
C SER A 627 -1.68 11.04 58.54
N PRO A 628 -2.99 11.32 58.47
CA PRO A 628 -3.96 10.73 59.40
C PRO A 628 -4.27 9.27 59.04
N MET A 629 -4.67 8.46 60.03
CA MET A 629 -5.17 7.11 59.81
C MET A 629 -6.69 7.09 59.74
N VAL A 630 -7.24 6.39 58.76
CA VAL A 630 -8.64 5.96 58.68
C VAL A 630 -8.76 4.63 59.41
N THR A 631 -9.71 4.52 60.35
CA THR A 631 -9.91 3.32 61.16
C THR A 631 -11.38 2.93 61.24
N ALA A 632 -11.65 1.61 61.20
CA ALA A 632 -13.00 1.06 61.35
C ALA A 632 -14.01 1.57 60.30
N ILE A 633 -13.56 1.77 59.06
CA ILE A 633 -14.42 2.16 57.95
C ILE A 633 -15.45 1.07 57.66
N ASN A 634 -16.74 1.42 57.70
CA ASN A 634 -17.85 0.47 57.62
C ASN A 634 -18.85 0.81 56.50
N VAL A 635 -18.44 1.64 55.56
CA VAL A 635 -19.17 2.04 54.36
C VAL A 635 -18.44 1.54 53.11
N PRO A 636 -19.12 1.28 51.99
CA PRO A 636 -18.50 0.80 50.75
C PRO A 636 -17.38 1.72 50.24
N GLU A 637 -17.54 3.02 50.45
CA GLU A 637 -16.64 4.07 49.98
C GLU A 637 -16.67 5.25 50.96
N GLN A 638 -15.51 5.86 51.21
CA GLN A 638 -15.39 7.11 51.96
C GLN A 638 -14.35 8.00 51.28
N GLU A 639 -14.81 9.14 50.75
CA GLU A 639 -13.97 10.21 50.23
C GLU A 639 -13.53 11.15 51.37
N TYR A 640 -12.29 11.63 51.28
CA TYR A 640 -11.69 12.62 52.17
C TYR A 640 -11.05 13.75 51.34
N ASP A 641 -11.53 14.97 51.52
CA ASP A 641 -10.89 16.19 51.02
C ASP A 641 -9.77 16.62 51.97
N VAL A 642 -8.66 17.08 51.41
CA VAL A 642 -7.57 17.76 52.14
C VAL A 642 -7.42 19.18 51.65
N LEU A 643 -7.44 20.14 52.58
CA LEU A 643 -7.04 21.52 52.37
C LEU A 643 -5.64 21.73 52.94
N LEU A 644 -4.68 22.02 52.07
CA LEU A 644 -3.31 22.42 52.44
C LEU A 644 -3.21 23.94 52.43
N THR A 645 -2.65 24.52 53.49
CA THR A 645 -2.30 25.95 53.55
C THR A 645 -0.79 26.10 53.77
N SER A 646 -0.05 26.79 52.89
CA SER A 646 1.37 27.08 53.15
C SER A 646 1.55 28.08 54.30
N ALA A 647 2.77 28.17 54.81
CA ALA A 647 3.21 29.25 55.70
C ALA A 647 3.04 30.66 55.09
N GLY A 648 2.93 30.78 53.76
CA GLY A 648 2.66 32.04 53.04
C GLY A 648 1.18 32.37 52.84
N GLY A 649 0.26 31.51 53.32
CA GLY A 649 -1.19 31.72 53.25
C GLY A 649 -1.86 31.23 51.96
N CYS A 650 -1.12 30.75 50.97
CA CYS A 650 -1.70 30.11 49.79
C CYS A 650 -2.36 28.77 50.16
N THR A 651 -3.50 28.46 49.54
CA THR A 651 -4.27 27.24 49.78
C THR A 651 -4.38 26.37 48.52
N ALA A 652 -4.40 25.05 48.70
CA ALA A 652 -4.71 24.07 47.66
C ALA A 652 -5.63 22.98 48.25
N THR A 653 -6.50 22.40 47.43
CA THR A 653 -7.41 21.32 47.82
C THR A 653 -7.28 20.14 46.89
N ASP A 654 -7.41 18.93 47.41
CA ASP A 654 -7.50 17.69 46.66
C ASP A 654 -8.27 16.63 47.47
N SER A 655 -8.67 15.50 46.88
CA SER A 655 -9.42 14.45 47.56
C SER A 655 -8.84 13.06 47.37
N VAL A 656 -9.15 12.15 48.30
CA VAL A 656 -8.79 10.73 48.23
C VAL A 656 -9.92 9.85 48.71
N THR A 657 -10.11 8.73 48.02
CA THR A 657 -11.13 7.74 48.37
C THR A 657 -10.52 6.51 49.01
N VAL A 658 -11.08 6.10 50.16
CA VAL A 658 -10.87 4.77 50.75
C VAL A 658 -12.05 3.88 50.43
N LEU A 659 -11.80 2.79 49.73
CA LEU A 659 -12.80 1.80 49.38
C LEU A 659 -12.78 0.65 50.40
N THR A 660 -13.94 0.01 50.60
CA THR A 660 -14.01 -1.26 51.35
C THR A 660 -14.48 -2.41 50.48
N THR A 661 -13.90 -3.59 50.71
CA THR A 661 -14.32 -4.85 50.07
C THR A 661 -14.81 -5.88 51.09
N THR A 662 -15.59 -6.82 50.59
CA THR A 662 -15.97 -8.05 51.30
C THR A 662 -15.01 -9.18 50.93
N PRO A 663 -14.82 -10.17 51.82
CA PRO A 663 -13.96 -11.32 51.53
C PRO A 663 -14.50 -12.14 50.36
N THR A 664 -13.59 -12.59 49.50
CA THR A 664 -13.85 -13.58 48.45
C THR A 664 -14.25 -14.90 49.10
N THR A 665 -15.45 -15.40 48.79
CA THR A 665 -15.97 -16.68 49.32
C THR A 665 -16.19 -17.74 48.24
N ALA A 666 -16.05 -17.40 46.96
CA ALA A 666 -16.17 -18.34 45.85
C ALA A 666 -15.28 -17.97 44.65
N ALA A 667 -14.66 -18.98 44.05
CA ALA A 667 -13.90 -18.87 42.80
C ALA A 667 -14.10 -20.13 41.95
N THR A 668 -13.90 -20.00 40.63
CA THR A 668 -14.02 -21.10 39.67
C THR A 668 -12.86 -21.10 38.69
N ILE A 669 -12.49 -22.26 38.14
CA ILE A 669 -11.51 -22.34 37.04
C ILE A 669 -12.26 -22.43 35.71
N THR A 670 -11.95 -21.54 34.78
CA THR A 670 -12.46 -21.49 33.41
C THR A 670 -11.33 -21.79 32.40
N GLY A 671 -11.70 -21.98 31.14
CA GLY A 671 -10.80 -22.39 30.06
C GLY A 671 -11.13 -23.77 29.51
N THR A 672 -10.54 -24.10 28.36
CA THR A 672 -10.75 -25.40 27.69
C THR A 672 -9.87 -26.47 28.33
N PRO A 673 -10.43 -27.53 28.97
CA PRO A 673 -9.64 -28.53 29.70
C PRO A 673 -9.03 -29.59 28.76
N ALA A 674 -8.62 -29.20 27.56
CA ALA A 674 -7.99 -30.09 26.60
C ALA A 674 -7.07 -29.30 25.66
N PHE A 675 -6.00 -29.96 25.20
CA PHE A 675 -5.12 -29.46 24.15
C PHE A 675 -4.63 -30.62 23.28
N CYS A 676 -4.17 -30.33 22.08
CA CYS A 676 -3.62 -31.33 21.15
C CYS A 676 -2.16 -31.64 21.48
N SER A 677 -1.69 -32.85 21.18
CA SER A 677 -0.33 -33.26 21.50
C SER A 677 0.73 -32.30 20.95
N GLY A 678 1.68 -31.90 21.80
CA GLY A 678 2.66 -30.85 21.53
C GLY A 678 2.15 -29.41 21.65
N GLY A 679 0.87 -29.20 21.95
CA GLY A 679 0.24 -27.91 22.19
C GLY A 679 0.09 -27.55 23.68
N SER A 680 -0.75 -26.55 23.95
CA SER A 680 -1.08 -26.12 25.31
C SER A 680 -2.49 -25.53 25.38
N THR A 681 -3.06 -25.44 26.58
CA THR A 681 -4.31 -24.71 26.86
C THR A 681 -4.08 -23.67 27.95
N THR A 682 -4.93 -22.65 28.02
CA THR A 682 -4.92 -21.65 29.09
C THR A 682 -6.05 -21.93 30.06
N LEU A 683 -5.72 -21.99 31.35
CA LEU A 683 -6.69 -22.03 32.44
C LEU A 683 -6.71 -20.68 33.13
N THR A 684 -7.89 -20.20 33.53
CA THR A 684 -8.07 -18.93 34.23
C THR A 684 -8.86 -19.17 35.50
N ALA A 685 -8.35 -18.71 36.65
CA ALA A 685 -9.10 -18.70 37.89
C ALA A 685 -9.90 -17.40 37.97
N VAL A 686 -11.22 -17.52 38.12
CA VAL A 686 -12.16 -16.41 38.16
C VAL A 686 -12.86 -16.40 39.52
N PRO A 687 -12.54 -15.44 40.41
CA PRO A 687 -13.35 -15.19 41.60
C PRO A 687 -14.75 -14.74 41.18
N THR A 688 -15.77 -15.24 41.87
CA THR A 688 -17.19 -14.94 41.56
C THR A 688 -17.80 -13.92 42.53
N ASP A 689 -17.04 -13.54 43.55
CA ASP A 689 -17.36 -12.53 44.56
C ASP A 689 -16.07 -11.89 45.10
N GLY A 690 -16.20 -10.96 46.04
CA GLY A 690 -15.10 -10.11 46.50
C GLY A 690 -14.80 -9.01 45.48
N GLY A 691 -14.63 -7.77 45.95
CA GLY A 691 -14.30 -6.60 45.12
C GLY A 691 -12.83 -6.20 45.18
N GLY A 692 -11.98 -7.03 45.80
CA GLY A 692 -10.57 -6.74 46.08
C GLY A 692 -9.60 -7.20 45.00
N PRO A 693 -8.39 -6.63 44.91
CA PRO A 693 -7.34 -7.19 44.06
C PRO A 693 -7.05 -8.61 44.52
N HIS A 694 -7.17 -9.56 43.59
CA HIS A 694 -6.98 -10.97 43.86
C HIS A 694 -5.54 -11.40 43.56
N THR A 695 -5.07 -12.34 44.35
CA THR A 695 -3.80 -13.05 44.22
C THR A 695 -4.12 -14.53 44.00
N PHE A 696 -3.26 -15.22 43.25
CA PHE A 696 -3.51 -16.58 42.80
C PHE A 696 -2.36 -17.48 43.23
N LEU A 697 -2.65 -18.76 43.47
CA LEU A 697 -1.64 -19.78 43.71
C LEU A 697 -2.08 -21.10 43.09
N TRP A 698 -1.44 -21.46 41.98
CA TRP A 698 -1.74 -22.67 41.22
C TRP A 698 -0.96 -23.88 41.73
N SER A 699 -1.60 -25.05 41.68
CA SER A 699 -0.99 -26.35 41.95
C SER A 699 -1.39 -27.36 40.88
N PRO A 700 -0.44 -28.14 40.33
CA PRO A 700 1.01 -28.10 40.61
C PRO A 700 1.69 -26.87 39.96
N GLY A 701 2.86 -26.48 40.47
CA GLY A 701 3.73 -25.48 39.83
C GLY A 701 3.95 -24.18 40.61
N GLY A 702 3.01 -23.77 41.48
CA GLY A 702 3.17 -22.60 42.34
C GLY A 702 3.08 -21.25 41.60
N GLU A 703 2.59 -21.23 40.37
CA GLU A 703 2.37 -20.01 39.59
C GLU A 703 1.37 -19.08 40.27
N THR A 704 1.53 -17.77 40.13
CA THR A 704 0.75 -16.76 40.87
C THR A 704 -0.08 -15.82 40.01
N THR A 705 -0.16 -16.07 38.71
CA THR A 705 -0.96 -15.31 37.75
C THR A 705 -2.42 -15.77 37.73
N ALA A 706 -3.35 -14.87 37.37
CA ALA A 706 -4.77 -15.22 37.23
C ALA A 706 -5.02 -16.32 36.18
N SER A 707 -4.14 -16.42 35.18
CA SER A 707 -4.17 -17.46 34.15
C SER A 707 -2.83 -18.16 34.04
N ILE A 708 -2.84 -19.46 33.75
CA ILE A 708 -1.65 -20.29 33.48
C ILE A 708 -1.77 -20.98 32.14
N VAL A 709 -0.62 -21.18 31.49
CA VAL A 709 -0.51 -22.00 30.28
C VAL A 709 -0.08 -23.41 30.67
N VAL A 710 -0.88 -24.39 30.27
CA VAL A 710 -0.70 -25.81 30.60
C VAL A 710 -0.39 -26.59 29.32
N SER A 711 0.78 -27.23 29.30
CA SER A 711 1.25 -28.09 28.19
C SER A 711 1.38 -29.57 28.58
N THR A 712 0.92 -29.95 29.77
CA THR A 712 0.94 -31.34 30.26
C THR A 712 -0.43 -31.75 30.77
N ALA A 713 -0.84 -32.97 30.47
CA ALA A 713 -2.09 -33.52 31.00
C ALA A 713 -1.98 -33.73 32.51
N GLY A 714 -3.04 -33.42 33.25
CA GLY A 714 -3.04 -33.50 34.70
C GLY A 714 -4.18 -32.71 35.35
N THR A 715 -4.26 -32.80 36.68
CA THR A 715 -5.25 -32.05 37.47
C THR A 715 -4.61 -30.76 38.00
N PHE A 716 -5.24 -29.62 37.73
CA PHE A 716 -4.82 -28.30 38.16
C PHE A 716 -5.85 -27.71 39.13
N SER A 717 -5.38 -27.03 40.16
CA SER A 717 -6.20 -26.32 41.16
C SER A 717 -5.60 -24.95 41.45
N CYS A 718 -6.43 -24.00 41.88
CA CYS A 718 -5.98 -22.65 42.22
C CYS A 718 -6.58 -22.20 43.55
N VAL A 719 -5.77 -21.57 44.39
CA VAL A 719 -6.25 -20.81 45.55
C VAL A 719 -6.26 -19.34 45.17
N VAL A 720 -7.41 -18.69 45.35
CA VAL A 720 -7.59 -17.25 45.10
C VAL A 720 -7.67 -16.56 46.46
N SER A 721 -6.85 -15.53 46.67
CA SER A 721 -6.82 -14.73 47.90
C SER A 721 -6.98 -13.25 47.62
N ASP A 722 -7.64 -12.54 48.53
CA ASP A 722 -7.75 -11.09 48.54
C ASP A 722 -7.22 -10.55 49.89
N PRO A 723 -7.23 -9.23 50.14
CA PRO A 723 -6.80 -8.68 51.44
C PRO A 723 -7.62 -9.17 52.65
N CYS A 724 -8.77 -9.83 52.44
CA CYS A 724 -9.74 -10.21 53.46
C CYS A 724 -9.85 -11.72 53.71
N GLY A 725 -9.28 -12.56 52.84
CA GLY A 725 -9.33 -14.02 52.97
C GLY A 725 -8.84 -14.77 51.73
N SER A 726 -9.04 -16.09 51.74
CA SER A 726 -8.67 -16.98 50.63
C SER A 726 -9.71 -18.08 50.43
N VAL A 727 -10.01 -18.42 49.17
CA VAL A 727 -10.89 -19.51 48.77
C VAL A 727 -10.21 -20.42 47.75
N ASN A 728 -10.56 -21.71 47.73
CA ASN A 728 -10.11 -22.64 46.70
C ASN A 728 -11.08 -22.59 45.49
N ALA A 729 -10.55 -22.38 44.29
CA ALA A 729 -11.33 -22.30 43.05
C ALA A 729 -11.78 -23.65 42.48
N GLY A 730 -11.50 -24.75 43.19
CA GLY A 730 -11.72 -26.12 42.74
C GLY A 730 -10.56 -26.68 41.91
N SER A 731 -10.80 -27.78 41.20
CA SER A 731 -9.82 -28.43 40.35
C SER A 731 -10.38 -28.78 38.97
N VAL A 732 -9.56 -28.67 37.93
CA VAL A 732 -9.88 -29.06 36.55
C VAL A 732 -8.89 -30.14 36.07
N ASN A 733 -9.38 -31.16 35.37
CA ASN A 733 -8.55 -32.19 34.77
C ASN A 733 -8.32 -31.89 33.29
N VAL A 734 -7.08 -31.57 32.91
CA VAL A 734 -6.68 -31.27 31.54
C VAL A 734 -6.24 -32.55 30.84
N ILE A 735 -6.77 -32.78 29.64
CA ILE A 735 -6.43 -33.94 28.80
C ILE A 735 -5.62 -33.54 27.56
N GLU A 736 -4.64 -34.34 27.19
CA GLU A 736 -3.91 -34.22 25.91
C GLU A 736 -4.59 -35.12 24.87
N LYS A 737 -4.98 -34.53 23.73
CA LYS A 737 -5.63 -35.22 22.61
C LYS A 737 -4.61 -35.63 21.53
N PRO A 738 -4.77 -36.79 20.90
CA PRO A 738 -3.87 -37.23 19.83
C PRO A 738 -4.02 -36.36 18.57
N VAL A 739 -2.91 -36.17 17.84
CA VAL A 739 -2.87 -35.45 16.55
C VAL A 739 -2.67 -36.46 15.42
N PRO A 740 -3.47 -36.42 14.34
CA PRO A 740 -3.24 -37.25 13.15
C PRO A 740 -1.91 -36.99 12.47
N SER A 741 -1.37 -38.01 11.80
CA SER A 741 -0.35 -37.85 10.77
C SER A 741 -0.98 -37.91 9.39
N ALA A 742 -0.47 -37.12 8.44
CA ALA A 742 -1.02 -37.01 7.09
C ALA A 742 0.09 -37.09 6.04
N SER A 743 -0.24 -37.64 4.87
CA SER A 743 0.61 -37.64 3.68
C SER A 743 -0.22 -37.26 2.45
N ALA A 744 0.43 -36.75 1.41
CA ALA A 744 -0.21 -36.22 0.20
C ALA A 744 0.51 -36.73 -1.04
N THR A 745 -0.25 -37.21 -2.04
CA THR A 745 0.28 -37.62 -3.34
C THR A 745 -0.60 -37.11 -4.49
N SER A 746 -0.10 -37.20 -5.74
CA SER A 746 -0.84 -36.77 -6.92
C SER A 746 -0.52 -37.62 -8.15
N ASN A 747 -1.34 -37.51 -9.19
CA ASN A 747 -1.09 -38.13 -10.50
C ASN A 747 -0.18 -37.30 -11.42
N SER A 748 0.52 -36.30 -10.90
CA SER A 748 1.42 -35.45 -11.69
C SER A 748 2.68 -36.21 -12.18
N PRO A 749 3.31 -35.81 -13.30
CA PRO A 749 3.04 -34.63 -14.13
C PRO A 749 1.85 -34.79 -15.11
N LEU A 750 1.15 -33.69 -15.38
CA LEU A 750 -0.06 -33.60 -16.23
C LEU A 750 0.15 -32.71 -17.45
N CYS A 751 -0.74 -32.79 -18.44
CA CYS A 751 -0.85 -31.82 -19.54
C CYS A 751 -1.97 -30.80 -19.28
N PHE A 752 -1.86 -29.62 -19.88
CA PHE A 752 -2.93 -28.62 -19.86
C PHE A 752 -4.26 -29.23 -20.31
N GLY A 753 -5.30 -29.04 -19.51
CA GLY A 753 -6.63 -29.59 -19.76
C GLY A 753 -6.89 -30.98 -19.15
N ASP A 754 -5.87 -31.65 -18.61
CA ASP A 754 -6.04 -32.94 -17.92
C ASP A 754 -6.79 -32.77 -16.58
N THR A 755 -7.12 -33.90 -15.95
CA THR A 755 -7.70 -33.92 -14.60
C THR A 755 -6.61 -34.24 -13.57
N LEU A 756 -6.43 -33.35 -12.60
CA LEU A 756 -5.60 -33.59 -11.43
C LEU A 756 -6.35 -34.45 -10.42
N LEU A 757 -5.67 -35.47 -9.91
CA LEU A 757 -6.11 -36.32 -8.81
C LEU A 757 -5.14 -36.13 -7.64
N LEU A 758 -5.68 -35.83 -6.47
CA LEU A 758 -4.97 -35.64 -5.21
C LEU A 758 -5.45 -36.74 -4.25
N ASP A 759 -4.50 -37.44 -3.63
CA ASP A 759 -4.75 -38.53 -2.67
C ASP A 759 -4.14 -38.12 -1.33
N GLY A 760 -5.01 -38.02 -0.33
CA GLY A 760 -4.66 -37.67 1.04
C GLY A 760 -4.71 -38.93 1.89
N SER A 761 -3.59 -39.30 2.50
CA SER A 761 -3.47 -40.56 3.25
C SER A 761 -3.11 -40.29 4.72
N PRO A 762 -4.11 -40.08 5.60
CA PRO A 762 -3.91 -39.93 7.04
C PRO A 762 -3.92 -41.28 7.79
N ASP A 763 -3.32 -41.34 8.98
CA ASP A 763 -3.38 -42.52 9.86
C ASP A 763 -4.74 -42.67 10.58
N PHE A 764 -5.36 -41.55 10.94
CA PHE A 764 -6.73 -41.40 11.41
C PHE A 764 -7.23 -39.96 11.14
N GLY A 765 -8.53 -39.71 11.18
CA GLY A 765 -9.08 -38.39 10.87
C GLY A 765 -10.56 -38.48 10.52
N THR A 766 -11.31 -37.40 10.77
CA THR A 766 -12.75 -37.34 10.43
C THR A 766 -13.11 -36.16 9.54
N THR A 767 -12.23 -35.16 9.44
CA THR A 767 -12.41 -34.00 8.56
C THR A 767 -11.10 -33.74 7.83
N PHE A 768 -11.19 -33.39 6.55
CA PHE A 768 -10.04 -33.21 5.67
C PHE A 768 -10.09 -31.83 5.02
N GLN A 769 -8.92 -31.31 4.68
CA GLN A 769 -8.82 -30.06 3.94
C GLN A 769 -7.65 -30.11 2.97
N TRP A 770 -7.97 -29.88 1.71
CA TRP A 770 -7.02 -29.54 0.66
C TRP A 770 -7.05 -28.03 0.41
N THR A 771 -5.87 -27.44 0.25
CA THR A 771 -5.70 -26.07 -0.23
C THR A 771 -4.65 -26.04 -1.33
N GLY A 772 -4.99 -25.45 -2.48
CA GLY A 772 -4.04 -25.18 -3.55
C GLY A 772 -3.40 -23.79 -3.43
N PRO A 773 -2.54 -23.41 -4.39
CA PRO A 773 -1.95 -22.08 -4.45
C PRO A 773 -3.02 -20.98 -4.53
N GLN A 774 -2.77 -19.84 -3.87
CA GLN A 774 -3.71 -18.70 -3.73
C GLN A 774 -4.33 -18.26 -5.06
N ILE A 775 -3.58 -18.30 -6.15
CA ILE A 775 -4.02 -17.89 -7.49
C ILE A 775 -5.15 -18.78 -8.03
N THR A 776 -5.18 -20.07 -7.65
CA THR A 776 -6.24 -21.00 -8.06
C THR A 776 -7.47 -20.94 -7.16
N GLY A 777 -7.31 -20.49 -5.91
CA GLY A 777 -8.36 -20.57 -4.89
C GLY A 777 -8.86 -22.00 -4.62
N PHE A 778 -8.10 -23.04 -5.01
CA PHE A 778 -8.55 -24.43 -4.90
C PHE A 778 -8.70 -24.84 -3.43
N THR A 779 -9.88 -25.36 -3.08
CA THR A 779 -10.14 -26.00 -1.79
C THR A 779 -11.00 -27.25 -1.97
N ALA A 780 -10.75 -28.28 -1.16
CA ALA A 780 -11.60 -29.47 -1.08
C ALA A 780 -11.63 -30.01 0.35
N THR A 781 -12.72 -30.66 0.75
CA THR A 781 -12.91 -31.21 2.10
C THR A 781 -13.01 -32.73 2.15
N THR A 782 -12.83 -33.38 1.00
CA THR A 782 -12.73 -34.83 0.86
C THR A 782 -11.30 -35.29 1.10
N GLU A 783 -11.13 -36.54 1.52
CA GLU A 783 -9.82 -37.19 1.67
C GLU A 783 -9.10 -37.20 0.31
N ASP A 784 -9.75 -37.76 -0.71
CA ASP A 784 -9.34 -37.69 -2.11
C ASP A 784 -10.03 -36.54 -2.84
N ALA A 785 -9.27 -35.76 -3.60
CA ALA A 785 -9.79 -34.61 -4.34
C ALA A 785 -9.42 -34.67 -5.82
N SER A 786 -10.21 -33.98 -6.66
CA SER A 786 -9.94 -33.90 -8.10
C SER A 786 -10.23 -32.52 -8.66
N ALA A 787 -9.42 -32.06 -9.61
CA ALA A 787 -9.64 -30.82 -10.35
C ALA A 787 -9.61 -31.09 -11.87
N PRO A 788 -10.74 -30.92 -12.59
CA PRO A 788 -10.76 -31.09 -14.04
C PRO A 788 -10.14 -29.90 -14.76
N SER A 789 -9.62 -30.13 -15.97
CA SER A 789 -9.12 -29.09 -16.87
C SER A 789 -8.05 -28.17 -16.28
N VAL A 790 -6.99 -28.79 -15.75
CA VAL A 790 -5.89 -28.05 -15.11
C VAL A 790 -5.17 -27.12 -16.08
N ASN A 791 -4.73 -25.98 -15.56
CA ASN A 791 -4.02 -24.94 -16.31
C ASN A 791 -2.70 -24.57 -15.60
N ALA A 792 -2.03 -23.51 -16.05
CA ALA A 792 -0.71 -23.13 -15.55
C ALA A 792 -0.71 -22.80 -14.05
N PHE A 793 -1.85 -22.35 -13.52
CA PHE A 793 -1.97 -21.98 -12.12
C PHE A 793 -1.97 -23.20 -11.18
N PHE A 794 -2.23 -24.41 -11.70
CA PHE A 794 -2.15 -25.66 -10.95
C PHE A 794 -0.74 -26.25 -10.88
N ASP A 795 0.26 -25.70 -11.61
CA ASP A 795 1.68 -26.07 -11.46
C ASP A 795 2.26 -25.44 -10.19
N ASN A 796 1.90 -26.01 -9.03
CA ASN A 796 2.28 -25.51 -7.72
C ASN A 796 2.15 -26.57 -6.63
N THR A 797 2.47 -26.18 -5.39
CA THR A 797 2.32 -27.02 -4.21
C THR A 797 0.88 -27.01 -3.70
N PHE A 798 0.33 -28.20 -3.47
CA PHE A 798 -0.94 -28.42 -2.80
C PHE A 798 -0.69 -28.91 -1.38
N THR A 799 -1.54 -28.51 -0.46
CA THR A 799 -1.42 -28.82 0.96
C THR A 799 -2.65 -29.57 1.44
N PHE A 800 -2.42 -30.64 2.21
CA PHE A 800 -3.43 -31.49 2.83
C PHE A 800 -3.28 -31.48 4.35
N THR A 801 -4.40 -31.39 5.05
CA THR A 801 -4.49 -31.60 6.50
C THR A 801 -5.67 -32.52 6.83
N ALA A 802 -5.49 -33.31 7.90
CA ALA A 802 -6.55 -34.11 8.49
C ALA A 802 -6.77 -33.68 9.94
N SER A 803 -8.03 -33.64 10.38
CA SER A 803 -8.38 -33.29 11.76
C SER A 803 -9.26 -34.34 12.42
N PHE A 804 -9.05 -34.50 13.73
CA PHE A 804 -9.82 -35.37 14.62
C PHE A 804 -10.00 -34.71 15.98
N ASP A 805 -11.24 -34.66 16.49
CA ASP A 805 -11.59 -34.13 17.82
C ASP A 805 -10.98 -32.73 18.15
N GLY A 806 -10.95 -31.86 17.13
CA GLY A 806 -10.41 -30.49 17.22
C GLY A 806 -8.89 -30.36 17.02
N CYS A 807 -8.18 -31.47 16.80
CA CYS A 807 -6.74 -31.50 16.53
C CYS A 807 -6.45 -31.73 15.05
N THR A 808 -5.58 -30.91 14.46
CA THR A 808 -5.22 -30.94 13.04
C THR A 808 -3.78 -31.40 12.86
N SER A 809 -3.54 -32.27 11.88
CA SER A 809 -2.22 -32.75 11.50
C SER A 809 -1.29 -31.61 11.08
N ALA A 810 0.02 -31.86 11.09
CA ALA A 810 0.94 -31.04 10.33
C ALA A 810 0.54 -31.02 8.84
N PRO A 811 0.74 -29.91 8.10
CA PRO A 811 0.42 -29.84 6.69
C PRO A 811 1.31 -30.81 5.88
N ALA A 812 0.69 -31.72 5.15
CA ALA A 812 1.36 -32.55 4.15
C ALA A 812 1.30 -31.84 2.79
N THR A 813 2.40 -31.83 2.03
CA THR A 813 2.46 -31.11 0.76
C THR A 813 2.80 -32.03 -0.40
N VAL A 814 2.24 -31.74 -1.58
CA VAL A 814 2.57 -32.40 -2.85
C VAL A 814 2.73 -31.36 -3.95
N ASP A 815 3.80 -31.46 -4.73
CA ASP A 815 4.02 -30.61 -5.90
C ASP A 815 3.31 -31.21 -7.12
N VAL A 816 2.53 -30.37 -7.79
CA VAL A 816 1.86 -30.70 -9.06
C VAL A 816 2.59 -29.99 -10.18
N VAL A 817 2.91 -30.73 -11.25
CA VAL A 817 3.50 -30.18 -12.47
C VAL A 817 2.49 -30.27 -13.61
N VAL A 818 2.19 -29.14 -14.26
CA VAL A 818 1.32 -29.06 -15.44
C VAL A 818 2.12 -28.57 -16.65
N ASN A 819 2.21 -29.39 -17.68
CA ASN A 819 2.93 -29.13 -18.92
C ASN A 819 2.03 -28.49 -19.98
N SER A 820 2.57 -27.62 -20.83
CA SER A 820 1.81 -27.07 -21.96
C SER A 820 1.47 -28.11 -23.01
N THR A 821 0.33 -27.90 -23.65
CA THR A 821 0.01 -28.50 -24.95
C THR A 821 0.52 -27.61 -26.10
N PRO A 822 0.91 -28.17 -27.26
CA PRO A 822 1.26 -27.37 -28.42
C PRO A 822 0.07 -26.53 -28.89
N GLN A 823 0.31 -25.25 -29.16
CA GLN A 823 -0.60 -24.38 -29.89
C GLN A 823 -0.44 -24.64 -31.40
N MET A 824 -1.54 -25.03 -32.05
CA MET A 824 -1.54 -25.39 -33.46
C MET A 824 -2.67 -24.69 -34.22
N PRO A 825 -2.40 -23.59 -34.95
CA PRO A 825 -3.30 -23.10 -36.00
C PRO A 825 -3.62 -24.19 -37.03
N THR A 826 -4.77 -24.04 -37.70
CA THR A 826 -5.26 -25.01 -38.68
C THR A 826 -4.23 -25.28 -39.78
N PRO A 827 -3.77 -26.54 -39.95
CA PRO A 827 -2.83 -26.88 -41.01
C PRO A 827 -3.43 -26.60 -42.39
N THR A 828 -2.59 -26.18 -43.34
CA THR A 828 -3.02 -25.83 -44.70
C THR A 828 -2.44 -26.79 -45.73
N ALA A 829 -3.08 -26.88 -46.90
CA ALA A 829 -2.61 -27.62 -48.06
C ALA A 829 -2.53 -26.68 -49.26
N THR A 830 -1.40 -26.64 -49.97
CA THR A 830 -1.22 -25.74 -51.12
C THR A 830 -0.66 -26.50 -52.34
N PRO A 831 -1.42 -26.62 -53.44
CA PRO A 831 -2.83 -26.24 -53.60
C PRO A 831 -3.78 -27.17 -52.83
N THR A 832 -4.91 -26.63 -52.34
CA THR A 832 -5.96 -27.39 -51.64
C THR A 832 -6.75 -28.33 -52.56
N SER A 833 -6.78 -28.03 -53.87
CA SER A 833 -7.46 -28.82 -54.90
C SER A 833 -6.54 -29.08 -56.08
N LEU A 834 -6.46 -30.33 -56.55
CA LEU A 834 -5.56 -30.73 -57.65
C LEU A 834 -6.18 -31.83 -58.53
N CYS A 835 -5.66 -32.01 -59.74
CA CYS A 835 -6.02 -33.15 -60.60
C CYS A 835 -5.30 -34.41 -60.10
N ALA A 836 -5.89 -35.60 -60.31
CA ALA A 836 -5.28 -36.87 -59.92
C ALA A 836 -3.83 -36.99 -60.43
N GLY A 837 -2.91 -37.38 -59.53
CA GLY A 837 -1.46 -37.44 -59.76
C GLY A 837 -0.69 -36.15 -59.43
N GLY A 838 -1.36 -35.08 -59.00
CA GLY A 838 -0.70 -33.84 -58.58
C GLY A 838 -0.09 -33.89 -57.17
N ASN A 839 0.67 -32.85 -56.83
CA ASN A 839 1.35 -32.69 -55.54
C ASN A 839 0.75 -31.52 -54.75
N SER A 840 0.71 -31.64 -53.42
CA SER A 840 0.30 -30.58 -52.50
C SER A 840 1.28 -30.46 -51.34
N GLN A 841 1.64 -29.23 -50.99
CA GLN A 841 2.44 -28.92 -49.80
C GLN A 841 1.52 -28.84 -48.59
N LEU A 842 1.72 -29.70 -47.60
CA LEU A 842 1.10 -29.55 -46.30
C LEU A 842 1.95 -28.59 -45.45
N VAL A 843 1.31 -27.68 -44.73
CA VAL A 843 2.00 -26.72 -43.85
C VAL A 843 1.30 -26.71 -42.50
N VAL A 844 2.07 -26.95 -41.43
CA VAL A 844 1.63 -26.73 -40.05
C VAL A 844 2.62 -25.80 -39.35
N ASP A 845 2.07 -24.78 -38.70
CA ASP A 845 2.83 -23.85 -37.88
C ASP A 845 2.47 -24.11 -36.41
N ALA A 846 3.05 -25.16 -35.82
CA ALA A 846 2.82 -25.50 -34.42
C ALA A 846 3.90 -24.87 -33.53
N ARG A 847 3.48 -24.39 -32.35
CA ARG A 847 4.31 -23.67 -31.38
C ARG A 847 4.00 -24.18 -29.97
N GLU A 848 4.93 -24.07 -29.03
CA GLU A 848 4.57 -24.26 -27.62
C GLU A 848 3.79 -23.04 -27.12
N ASN A 849 2.84 -23.25 -26.20
CA ASN A 849 2.08 -22.16 -25.63
C ASN A 849 3.03 -21.24 -24.82
N PRO A 850 3.18 -19.95 -25.18
CA PRO A 850 4.13 -19.06 -24.54
C PRO A 850 3.81 -18.76 -23.06
N GLY A 851 2.58 -19.04 -22.59
CA GLY A 851 2.19 -18.88 -21.18
C GLY A 851 2.72 -19.96 -20.22
N PHE A 852 3.52 -20.92 -20.70
CA PHE A 852 3.93 -22.13 -19.97
C PHE A 852 5.44 -22.38 -19.94
N LEU A 853 6.22 -21.39 -20.36
CA LEU A 853 7.66 -21.52 -20.49
C LEU A 853 8.31 -21.38 -19.10
N LYS A 854 8.34 -22.50 -18.38
CA LYS A 854 9.09 -22.65 -17.12
C LYS A 854 10.57 -22.81 -17.46
N GLU A 855 11.42 -22.19 -16.64
CA GLU A 855 12.82 -22.61 -16.52
C GLU A 855 12.85 -24.13 -16.36
N LEU A 856 13.54 -24.81 -17.26
CA LEU A 856 14.11 -26.10 -16.89
C LEU A 856 15.40 -25.72 -16.16
N PRO A 857 15.44 -25.73 -14.81
CA PRO A 857 16.68 -25.52 -14.09
C PRO A 857 17.60 -26.70 -14.39
N ILE A 858 18.33 -26.62 -15.49
CA ILE A 858 19.52 -27.42 -15.69
C ILE A 858 20.61 -26.78 -14.84
N ALA A 859 21.48 -27.61 -14.26
CA ALA A 859 22.66 -27.10 -13.58
C ALA A 859 23.42 -26.18 -14.56
N PRO A 860 23.61 -24.90 -14.23
CA PRO A 860 24.22 -23.91 -15.10
C PRO A 860 25.74 -24.18 -15.17
N ALA A 861 26.11 -25.17 -15.96
CA ALA A 861 27.48 -25.58 -16.17
C ALA A 861 27.93 -25.09 -17.55
N PRO A 862 28.76 -24.02 -17.63
CA PRO A 862 29.34 -23.62 -18.89
C PRO A 862 30.19 -24.76 -19.45
N LEU A 863 30.09 -24.98 -20.76
CA LEU A 863 30.94 -25.93 -21.44
C LEU A 863 32.35 -25.35 -21.56
N SER A 864 33.35 -26.15 -21.21
CA SER A 864 34.76 -25.75 -21.35
C SER A 864 35.26 -26.01 -22.77
N GLY A 865 35.85 -25.00 -23.39
CA GLY A 865 36.54 -25.11 -24.67
C GLY A 865 37.50 -23.97 -24.87
N THR A 866 38.25 -23.97 -25.97
CA THR A 866 39.12 -22.85 -26.37
C THR A 866 38.39 -22.03 -27.43
N PRO A 867 37.80 -20.87 -27.09
CA PRO A 867 37.01 -20.09 -28.05
C PRO A 867 37.91 -19.50 -29.14
N THR A 868 37.47 -19.61 -30.38
CA THR A 868 37.98 -18.79 -31.47
C THR A 868 37.36 -17.40 -31.31
N ALA A 869 38.19 -16.40 -30.99
CA ALA A 869 37.74 -15.05 -30.70
C ALA A 869 37.17 -14.36 -31.96
N ILE A 870 36.05 -13.67 -31.78
CA ILE A 870 35.48 -12.77 -32.79
C ILE A 870 36.00 -11.36 -32.48
N THR A 871 36.88 -10.85 -33.34
CA THR A 871 37.58 -9.57 -33.14
C THR A 871 37.22 -8.50 -34.17
N THR A 872 36.51 -8.89 -35.23
CA THR A 872 36.09 -8.00 -36.31
C THR A 872 34.58 -7.91 -36.37
N TRP A 873 34.06 -6.69 -36.27
CA TRP A 873 32.64 -6.36 -36.34
C TRP A 873 32.41 -5.46 -37.55
N ASN A 874 31.55 -5.89 -38.47
CA ASN A 874 31.13 -5.05 -39.57
C ASN A 874 30.22 -3.97 -39.01
N ALA A 875 30.49 -2.69 -39.32
CA ALA A 875 29.69 -1.58 -38.81
C ALA A 875 28.20 -1.79 -39.12
N GLY A 876 27.35 -1.62 -38.11
CA GLY A 876 25.92 -1.41 -38.31
C GLY A 876 25.68 -0.10 -39.07
N GLY A 877 24.43 0.19 -39.44
CA GLY A 877 24.07 1.39 -40.22
C GLY A 877 24.49 2.76 -39.67
N ASP A 878 25.20 2.86 -38.55
CA ASP A 878 25.73 4.09 -37.94
C ASP A 878 27.27 4.23 -37.93
N ASN A 879 28.02 3.35 -38.62
CA ASN A 879 29.49 3.37 -38.69
C ASN A 879 30.25 3.11 -37.37
N THR A 880 29.60 2.62 -36.31
CA THR A 880 30.29 2.16 -35.11
C THR A 880 30.38 0.62 -35.07
N ALA A 881 31.56 0.09 -34.73
CA ALA A 881 31.80 -1.35 -34.65
C ALA A 881 31.00 -2.03 -33.53
N ASN A 882 30.46 -1.24 -32.61
CA ASN A 882 29.73 -1.71 -31.44
C ASN A 882 28.37 -2.33 -31.76
N ASP A 883 27.73 -1.92 -32.85
CA ASP A 883 26.34 -2.29 -33.16
C ASP A 883 26.25 -3.08 -34.46
N GLY A 884 27.33 -3.79 -34.70
CA GLY A 884 27.58 -4.54 -35.91
C GLY A 884 27.21 -6.01 -35.81
N PHE A 885 27.74 -6.76 -36.76
CA PHE A 885 27.69 -8.22 -36.77
C PHE A 885 29.06 -8.77 -37.12
N SER A 886 29.35 -9.98 -36.68
CA SER A 886 30.53 -10.74 -37.10
C SER A 886 30.52 -10.96 -38.62
N THR A 887 31.64 -11.43 -39.17
CA THR A 887 31.59 -12.16 -40.45
C THR A 887 30.79 -13.47 -40.26
N PRO A 888 30.27 -14.09 -41.35
CA PRO A 888 29.51 -15.34 -41.23
C PRO A 888 30.33 -16.43 -40.52
N VAL A 889 29.80 -16.97 -39.44
CA VAL A 889 30.41 -18.06 -38.69
C VAL A 889 29.86 -19.38 -39.24
N VAL A 890 30.74 -20.21 -39.79
CA VAL A 890 30.38 -21.52 -40.34
C VAL A 890 30.07 -22.49 -39.21
N LEU A 891 28.92 -23.14 -39.27
CA LEU A 891 28.54 -24.16 -38.30
C LEU A 891 29.27 -25.48 -38.59
N PRO A 892 29.75 -26.19 -37.55
CA PRO A 892 30.42 -27.48 -37.71
C PRO A 892 29.48 -28.61 -38.16
N PHE A 893 28.16 -28.41 -38.04
CA PHE A 893 27.09 -29.30 -38.49
C PHE A 893 25.92 -28.47 -39.02
N PRO A 894 25.09 -29.02 -39.92
CA PRO A 894 23.83 -28.39 -40.28
C PRO A 894 22.92 -28.31 -39.05
N PHE A 895 22.49 -27.10 -38.67
CA PHE A 895 21.60 -26.90 -37.54
C PHE A 895 20.20 -26.57 -38.06
N LYS A 896 19.20 -27.30 -37.57
CA LYS A 896 17.80 -27.05 -37.91
C LYS A 896 17.24 -26.02 -36.93
N TYR A 897 16.91 -24.83 -37.44
CA TYR A 897 16.22 -23.79 -36.69
C TYR A 897 14.84 -23.59 -37.31
N ASP A 898 13.80 -23.82 -36.50
CA ASP A 898 12.41 -23.88 -36.98
C ASP A 898 12.25 -24.90 -38.13
N VAL A 899 11.85 -24.46 -39.32
CA VAL A 899 11.66 -25.31 -40.51
C VAL A 899 12.85 -25.31 -41.47
N ARG A 900 13.93 -24.57 -41.17
CA ARG A 900 15.07 -24.39 -42.08
C ARG A 900 16.35 -24.98 -41.51
N VAL A 901 17.21 -25.45 -42.40
CA VAL A 901 18.54 -25.97 -42.06
C VAL A 901 19.57 -24.92 -42.44
N PHE A 902 20.41 -24.54 -41.48
CA PHE A 902 21.45 -23.54 -41.64
C PHE A 902 22.83 -24.16 -41.50
N SER A 903 23.77 -23.67 -42.30
CA SER A 903 25.19 -24.03 -42.25
C SER A 903 26.07 -22.89 -41.72
N GLN A 904 25.48 -21.74 -41.39
CA GLN A 904 26.18 -20.55 -40.90
C GLN A 904 25.23 -19.68 -40.06
N LEU A 905 25.81 -18.81 -39.24
CA LEU A 905 25.12 -17.78 -38.46
C LEU A 905 25.95 -16.50 -38.35
N TRP A 906 25.36 -15.45 -37.81
CA TRP A 906 26.04 -14.20 -37.44
C TRP A 906 25.89 -13.95 -35.95
N VAL A 907 26.95 -13.45 -35.33
CA VAL A 907 26.97 -13.06 -33.92
C VAL A 907 26.88 -11.55 -33.82
N SER A 908 26.03 -11.04 -32.93
CA SER A 908 25.97 -9.63 -32.57
C SER A 908 26.69 -9.40 -31.24
N PRO A 909 27.44 -8.30 -31.08
CA PRO A 909 28.03 -7.93 -29.80
C PRO A 909 26.95 -7.59 -28.76
N ASN A 910 25.73 -7.24 -29.20
CA ASN A 910 24.55 -6.94 -28.39
C ASN A 910 23.85 -8.18 -27.80
N GLY A 911 24.58 -9.31 -27.67
CA GLY A 911 24.15 -10.45 -26.85
C GLY A 911 23.18 -11.44 -27.51
N TYR A 912 23.16 -11.50 -28.84
CA TYR A 912 22.34 -12.43 -29.61
C TYR A 912 23.04 -12.95 -30.88
N ILE A 913 22.48 -14.00 -31.47
CA ILE A 913 22.86 -14.54 -32.79
C ILE A 913 21.68 -14.54 -33.75
N THR A 914 21.94 -14.50 -35.05
CA THR A 914 20.91 -14.64 -36.10
C THR A 914 21.36 -15.59 -37.20
N PHE A 915 20.40 -16.33 -37.75
CA PHE A 915 20.62 -17.20 -38.91
C PHE A 915 20.34 -16.49 -40.25
N ASN A 916 19.72 -15.32 -40.22
CA ASN A 916 19.50 -14.51 -41.42
C ASN A 916 20.68 -13.58 -41.66
N ASN A 917 21.00 -13.33 -42.93
CA ASN A 917 22.04 -12.37 -43.29
C ASN A 917 21.64 -10.97 -42.81
N PRO A 918 22.39 -10.35 -41.89
CA PRO A 918 22.02 -9.07 -41.29
C PRO A 918 22.38 -7.85 -42.15
N ALA A 919 22.75 -8.05 -43.43
CA ALA A 919 23.08 -6.96 -44.34
C ALA A 919 21.92 -5.94 -44.46
N GLY A 920 22.15 -4.71 -44.03
CA GLY A 920 21.17 -3.61 -44.09
C GLY A 920 20.37 -3.38 -42.80
N VAL A 921 20.63 -4.12 -41.72
CA VAL A 921 20.06 -3.83 -40.39
C VAL A 921 20.62 -2.50 -39.85
N SER A 922 19.74 -1.61 -39.38
CA SER A 922 20.14 -0.32 -38.81
C SER A 922 20.73 -0.47 -37.41
N ALA A 923 21.61 0.44 -36.99
CA ALA A 923 22.19 0.40 -35.64
C ALA A 923 21.13 0.56 -34.53
N ALA A 924 20.04 1.30 -34.79
CA ALA A 924 18.94 1.44 -33.85
C ALA A 924 18.19 0.11 -33.63
N THR A 925 17.93 -0.65 -34.71
CA THR A 925 17.29 -1.98 -34.64
C THR A 925 18.17 -3.07 -34.04
N SER A 926 19.50 -2.88 -34.01
CA SER A 926 20.44 -3.82 -33.37
C SER A 926 20.69 -3.53 -31.89
N ARG A 927 20.45 -2.30 -31.42
CA ARG A 927 20.73 -1.83 -30.04
C ARG A 927 19.60 -2.14 -29.06
N ILE A 928 18.35 -1.85 -29.45
CA ILE A 928 17.21 -1.85 -28.55
C ILE A 928 15.97 -2.28 -29.36
N SER A 929 15.29 -3.34 -28.91
CA SER A 929 13.95 -3.66 -29.40
C SER A 929 12.94 -3.55 -28.26
N ASP A 930 11.97 -2.64 -28.37
CA ASP A 930 10.82 -2.60 -27.45
C ASP A 930 10.02 -3.92 -27.53
N PHE A 931 10.10 -4.62 -28.67
CA PHE A 931 9.45 -5.90 -28.93
C PHE A 931 10.41 -6.87 -29.66
N LEU A 932 10.49 -8.14 -29.25
CA LEU A 932 11.08 -9.24 -30.06
C LEU A 932 10.15 -9.67 -31.22
N THR A 933 9.32 -8.74 -31.69
CA THR A 933 8.48 -8.88 -32.87
C THR A 933 8.58 -7.63 -33.71
N LEU A 934 9.66 -7.53 -34.47
CA LEU A 934 9.86 -6.44 -35.42
C LEU A 934 9.57 -6.97 -36.82
N SER A 935 8.77 -6.24 -37.60
CA SER A 935 8.65 -6.47 -39.05
C SER A 935 9.92 -6.05 -39.82
N SER A 936 10.91 -5.48 -39.13
CA SER A 936 12.20 -5.05 -39.66
C SER A 936 13.33 -5.86 -39.01
N ALA A 937 14.17 -6.47 -39.85
CA ALA A 937 15.32 -7.30 -39.48
C ALA A 937 16.17 -6.72 -38.31
N PRO A 938 16.77 -7.56 -37.44
CA PRO A 938 17.05 -8.99 -37.67
C PRO A 938 15.95 -9.96 -37.20
N ASN A 939 15.64 -10.97 -38.02
CA ASN A 939 14.74 -12.10 -37.70
C ASN A 939 15.53 -13.39 -37.49
N ALA A 940 14.90 -14.45 -36.97
CA ALA A 940 15.56 -15.73 -36.66
C ALA A 940 16.67 -15.57 -35.61
N VAL A 941 16.33 -14.88 -34.52
CA VAL A 941 17.24 -14.50 -33.44
C VAL A 941 17.19 -15.48 -32.27
N ILE A 942 18.38 -15.82 -31.74
CA ILE A 942 18.54 -16.43 -30.42
C ILE A 942 19.27 -15.42 -29.52
N ALA A 943 18.59 -14.91 -28.50
CA ALA A 943 19.08 -13.87 -27.60
C ALA A 943 19.44 -14.45 -26.23
N LEU A 944 20.73 -14.39 -25.89
CA LEU A 944 21.21 -14.69 -24.53
C LEU A 944 20.94 -13.51 -23.60
N CYS A 945 21.22 -12.30 -24.08
CA CYS A 945 21.01 -11.03 -23.40
C CYS A 945 20.96 -9.92 -24.46
N TRP A 946 19.84 -9.78 -25.16
CA TRP A 946 19.71 -8.69 -26.12
C TRP A 946 19.56 -7.36 -25.37
N SER A 947 20.62 -6.56 -25.46
CA SER A 947 20.76 -5.25 -24.83
C SER A 947 21.81 -4.41 -25.57
N ASP A 948 22.00 -3.16 -25.17
CA ASP A 948 23.09 -2.31 -25.66
C ASP A 948 24.40 -2.72 -24.95
N LEU A 949 25.12 -3.65 -25.57
CA LEU A 949 26.39 -4.17 -25.06
C LEU A 949 27.56 -3.61 -25.86
N ASN A 950 28.75 -3.63 -25.25
CA ASN A 950 29.95 -3.16 -25.91
C ASN A 950 31.16 -4.06 -25.76
N ALA A 951 31.26 -5.04 -26.66
CA ALA A 951 32.40 -5.94 -26.76
C ALA A 951 33.72 -5.24 -27.17
N THR A 952 33.68 -3.97 -27.58
CA THR A 952 34.89 -3.19 -27.91
C THR A 952 35.47 -2.44 -26.70
N SER A 953 34.67 -2.19 -25.66
CA SER A 953 35.11 -1.53 -24.42
C SER A 953 35.53 -2.50 -23.31
N GLY A 954 35.31 -3.80 -23.48
CA GLY A 954 35.72 -4.84 -22.51
C GLY A 954 35.13 -6.21 -22.83
N GLY A 955 35.62 -7.25 -22.13
CA GLY A 955 35.16 -8.63 -22.31
C GLY A 955 35.63 -9.30 -23.61
N SER A 956 35.09 -10.48 -23.90
CA SER A 956 35.34 -11.19 -25.17
C SER A 956 34.14 -12.02 -25.63
N ILE A 957 33.99 -12.14 -26.94
CA ILE A 957 33.01 -13.03 -27.59
C ILE A 957 33.76 -14.01 -28.49
N GLY A 958 33.43 -15.29 -28.41
CA GLY A 958 34.07 -16.31 -29.23
C GLY A 958 33.21 -17.56 -29.41
N THR A 959 33.63 -18.44 -30.32
CA THR A 959 32.90 -19.68 -30.62
C THR A 959 33.79 -20.91 -30.52
N PHE A 960 33.24 -22.04 -30.12
CA PHE A 960 33.91 -23.34 -30.15
C PHE A 960 32.92 -24.48 -30.32
N THR A 961 33.41 -25.69 -30.47
CA THR A 961 32.59 -26.90 -30.58
C THR A 961 33.12 -27.95 -29.62
N VAL A 962 32.23 -28.60 -28.90
CA VAL A 962 32.54 -29.75 -28.04
C VAL A 962 31.79 -30.98 -28.50
N GLY A 963 32.27 -32.16 -28.09
CA GLY A 963 31.65 -33.44 -28.44
C GLY A 963 32.14 -34.04 -29.77
N ALA A 964 31.70 -35.27 -30.04
CA ALA A 964 32.04 -36.04 -31.25
C ALA A 964 30.90 -35.95 -32.28
N PRO A 965 31.18 -36.14 -33.59
CA PRO A 965 30.14 -36.14 -34.63
C PRO A 965 28.93 -37.03 -34.28
N GLY A 966 27.72 -36.49 -34.41
CA GLY A 966 26.48 -37.13 -33.95
C GLY A 966 26.11 -36.82 -32.50
N SER A 967 26.85 -35.91 -31.84
CA SER A 967 26.59 -35.42 -30.47
C SER A 967 27.26 -34.07 -30.21
N ARG A 968 27.67 -33.34 -31.26
CA ARG A 968 28.40 -32.08 -31.09
C ARG A 968 27.50 -31.00 -30.51
N VAL A 969 28.10 -30.10 -29.75
CA VAL A 969 27.48 -28.85 -29.30
C VAL A 969 28.31 -27.70 -29.81
N PHE A 970 27.69 -26.82 -30.60
CA PHE A 970 28.30 -25.56 -31.01
C PHE A 970 27.99 -24.50 -29.96
N VAL A 971 29.02 -23.81 -29.48
CA VAL A 971 28.92 -22.87 -28.35
C VAL A 971 29.33 -21.47 -28.80
N VAL A 972 28.48 -20.48 -28.50
CA VAL A 972 28.82 -19.06 -28.57
C VAL A 972 29.00 -18.55 -27.15
N ASN A 973 30.19 -18.05 -26.82
CA ASN A 973 30.60 -17.70 -25.47
C ASN A 973 30.78 -16.19 -25.33
N PHE A 974 30.04 -15.59 -24.41
CA PHE A 974 30.14 -14.19 -23.99
C PHE A 974 30.84 -14.16 -22.62
N ASN A 975 31.96 -13.45 -22.52
CA ASN A 975 32.76 -13.39 -21.29
C ASN A 975 32.94 -11.95 -20.86
N ALA A 976 32.27 -11.56 -19.77
CA ALA A 976 32.32 -10.23 -19.17
C ALA A 976 32.13 -9.08 -20.19
N VAL A 977 31.17 -9.24 -21.11
CA VAL A 977 30.86 -8.21 -22.12
C VAL A 977 30.09 -7.07 -21.43
N PRO A 978 30.59 -5.82 -21.45
CA PRO A 978 30.02 -4.73 -20.68
C PRO A 978 28.75 -4.17 -21.33
N PHE A 979 27.88 -3.58 -20.52
CA PHE A 979 26.78 -2.74 -20.98
C PHE A 979 27.28 -1.34 -21.42
N ASN A 980 26.49 -0.64 -22.23
CA ASN A 980 26.77 0.73 -22.66
C ASN A 980 25.53 1.61 -22.38
N PRO A 981 25.63 2.73 -21.63
CA PRO A 981 26.80 3.34 -20.97
C PRO A 981 27.13 2.77 -19.57
N ASN A 982 26.45 1.69 -19.14
CA ASN A 982 26.45 1.23 -17.74
C ASN A 982 27.72 0.42 -17.34
N THR A 983 28.15 0.51 -16.08
CA THR A 983 29.42 -0.07 -15.55
C THR A 983 29.40 -1.57 -15.25
N GLY A 984 28.41 -2.30 -15.74
CA GLY A 984 28.20 -3.73 -15.48
C GLY A 984 28.48 -4.62 -16.69
N ALA A 985 28.38 -5.95 -16.55
CA ALA A 985 28.72 -6.89 -17.63
C ALA A 985 27.89 -8.18 -17.61
N VAL A 986 27.91 -8.89 -18.75
CA VAL A 986 27.26 -10.18 -18.99
C VAL A 986 28.30 -11.25 -19.29
N SER A 987 28.16 -12.40 -18.63
CA SER A 987 28.88 -13.64 -18.96
C SER A 987 27.90 -14.79 -19.13
N GLY A 988 28.07 -15.57 -20.20
CA GLY A 988 27.20 -16.70 -20.50
C GLY A 988 27.49 -17.37 -21.85
N GLN A 989 26.71 -18.39 -22.19
CA GLN A 989 26.88 -19.22 -23.38
C GLN A 989 25.55 -19.53 -24.07
N ILE A 990 25.57 -19.60 -25.40
CA ILE A 990 24.49 -20.16 -26.23
C ILE A 990 24.96 -21.53 -26.75
N HIS A 991 24.19 -22.58 -26.50
CA HIS A 991 24.46 -23.95 -26.97
C HIS A 991 23.49 -24.35 -28.06
N LEU A 992 24.02 -24.85 -29.18
CA LEU A 992 23.25 -25.50 -30.24
C LEU A 992 23.64 -26.97 -30.30
N HIS A 993 22.69 -27.88 -30.06
CA HIS A 993 22.95 -29.33 -30.00
C HIS A 993 22.67 -29.99 -31.37
N GLU A 994 23.66 -30.73 -31.89
CA GLU A 994 23.64 -31.34 -33.23
C GLU A 994 22.46 -32.28 -33.46
N THR A 995 22.23 -33.22 -32.53
CA THR A 995 21.31 -34.36 -32.76
C THR A 995 19.90 -34.06 -32.30
N THR A 996 19.76 -33.33 -31.20
CA THR A 996 18.46 -33.04 -30.60
C THR A 996 17.82 -31.79 -31.18
N GLY A 997 18.58 -30.93 -31.88
CA GLY A 997 18.10 -29.60 -32.31
C GLY A 997 17.81 -28.66 -31.14
N ARG A 998 18.22 -29.03 -29.92
CA ARG A 998 18.01 -28.26 -28.70
C ARG A 998 18.85 -26.98 -28.70
N ILE A 999 18.27 -25.91 -28.18
CA ILE A 999 18.96 -24.66 -27.86
C ILE A 999 19.02 -24.53 -26.34
N GLU A 1000 20.17 -24.14 -25.79
CA GLU A 1000 20.28 -23.77 -24.38
C GLU A 1000 20.95 -22.39 -24.25
N LEU A 1001 20.47 -21.60 -23.30
CA LEU A 1001 21.00 -20.28 -22.95
C LEU A 1001 21.48 -20.36 -21.51
N HIS A 1002 22.76 -20.12 -21.27
CA HIS A 1002 23.37 -20.23 -19.95
C HIS A 1002 23.90 -18.86 -19.53
N LEU A 1003 23.34 -18.25 -18.49
CA LEU A 1003 23.85 -17.00 -17.91
C LEU A 1003 24.62 -17.33 -16.63
N THR A 1004 25.89 -16.95 -16.59
CA THR A 1004 26.76 -17.18 -15.43
C THR A 1004 26.75 -15.98 -14.50
N THR A 1005 26.90 -14.78 -15.05
CA THR A 1005 26.83 -13.53 -14.28
C THR A 1005 26.20 -12.44 -15.14
N VAL A 1006 25.32 -11.66 -14.52
CA VAL A 1006 24.83 -10.41 -15.08
C VAL A 1006 24.86 -9.38 -13.97
N THR A 1007 25.54 -8.28 -14.20
CA THR A 1007 25.51 -7.13 -13.30
C THR A 1007 24.93 -5.97 -14.07
N HIS A 1008 23.65 -5.66 -13.88
CA HIS A 1008 22.99 -4.53 -14.53
C HIS A 1008 22.12 -3.83 -13.48
N GLY A 1009 22.52 -2.63 -13.06
CA GLY A 1009 21.76 -1.82 -12.11
C GLY A 1009 20.37 -1.43 -12.62
N ALA A 1010 19.66 -0.55 -11.89
CA ALA A 1010 18.39 -0.01 -12.39
C ALA A 1010 18.64 0.70 -13.73
N SER A 1011 18.06 0.15 -14.81
CA SER A 1011 18.23 0.62 -16.17
C SER A 1011 16.87 0.82 -16.81
N THR A 1012 16.73 1.90 -17.57
CA THR A 1012 15.52 2.23 -18.33
C THR A 1012 15.48 1.55 -19.69
N SER A 1013 16.45 0.68 -20.02
CA SER A 1013 16.54 0.00 -21.32
C SER A 1013 16.02 -1.45 -21.26
N PRO A 1014 15.26 -1.92 -22.28
CA PRO A 1014 14.77 -3.29 -22.32
C PRO A 1014 15.90 -4.29 -22.45
N ASN A 1015 15.93 -5.23 -21.51
CA ASN A 1015 16.71 -6.45 -21.65
C ASN A 1015 15.79 -7.62 -22.07
N ARG A 1016 16.26 -8.47 -22.98
CA ARG A 1016 15.51 -9.64 -23.47
C ARG A 1016 16.36 -10.90 -23.51
N ILE A 1017 15.75 -12.02 -23.15
CA ILE A 1017 16.29 -13.37 -23.32
C ILE A 1017 15.25 -14.18 -24.08
N GLY A 1018 15.66 -15.00 -25.04
CA GLY A 1018 14.72 -15.89 -25.71
C GLY A 1018 15.09 -16.27 -27.14
N VAL A 1019 14.09 -16.79 -27.84
CA VAL A 1019 14.21 -17.34 -29.20
C VAL A 1019 13.04 -16.82 -30.04
N GLU A 1020 13.34 -16.28 -31.21
CA GLU A 1020 12.35 -15.79 -32.19
C GLU A 1020 12.05 -16.85 -33.26
N ASP A 1021 10.90 -16.76 -33.93
CA ASP A 1021 10.67 -17.56 -35.13
C ASP A 1021 11.46 -17.02 -36.35
N PHE A 1022 11.37 -17.74 -37.47
CA PHE A 1022 12.08 -17.35 -38.70
C PHE A 1022 11.63 -16.00 -39.28
N ASN A 1023 10.39 -15.57 -39.04
CA ASN A 1023 9.76 -14.37 -39.60
C ASN A 1023 9.74 -13.17 -38.63
N GLY A 1024 10.37 -13.28 -37.46
CA GLY A 1024 10.33 -12.22 -36.43
C GLY A 1024 9.03 -12.24 -35.61
N GLY A 1025 8.29 -13.35 -35.59
CA GLY A 1025 7.23 -13.61 -34.61
C GLY A 1025 7.80 -14.22 -33.33
N SER A 1026 7.23 -13.86 -32.18
CA SER A 1026 7.69 -14.33 -30.87
C SER A 1026 7.43 -15.84 -30.71
N ARG A 1027 8.48 -16.62 -30.42
CA ARG A 1027 8.37 -18.03 -29.97
C ARG A 1027 8.47 -18.12 -28.45
N THR A 1028 9.44 -17.44 -27.86
CA THR A 1028 9.61 -17.33 -26.40
C THR A 1028 10.42 -16.08 -26.08
N VAL A 1029 9.87 -15.18 -25.27
CA VAL A 1029 10.51 -13.91 -24.91
C VAL A 1029 10.35 -13.70 -23.41
N ILE A 1030 11.45 -13.69 -22.67
CA ILE A 1030 11.47 -13.28 -21.27
C ILE A 1030 11.89 -11.81 -21.23
N SER A 1031 10.95 -10.95 -20.85
CA SER A 1031 11.19 -9.51 -20.66
C SER A 1031 11.58 -9.25 -19.20
N LYS A 1032 12.73 -8.60 -18.95
CA LYS A 1032 13.24 -8.32 -17.59
C LYS A 1032 13.14 -6.82 -17.21
N PHE A 1033 11.99 -6.18 -17.41
CA PHE A 1033 11.76 -4.72 -17.25
C PHE A 1033 10.82 -4.42 -16.06
N PRO A 1034 11.01 -3.39 -15.17
CA PRO A 1034 12.08 -2.40 -14.97
C PRO A 1034 12.91 -2.59 -13.67
N ALA A 1035 13.09 -3.83 -13.20
CA ALA A 1035 13.93 -4.08 -12.03
C ALA A 1035 15.43 -4.18 -12.40
N ALA A 1036 16.32 -3.89 -11.45
CA ALA A 1036 17.75 -4.16 -11.62
C ALA A 1036 17.97 -5.64 -11.99
N TRP A 1037 18.64 -5.91 -13.10
CA TRP A 1037 18.87 -7.27 -13.59
C TRP A 1037 20.24 -7.76 -13.13
N ASN A 1038 20.27 -8.36 -11.94
CA ASN A 1038 21.48 -8.89 -11.33
C ASN A 1038 21.38 -10.41 -11.14
N ILE A 1039 22.19 -11.17 -11.86
CA ILE A 1039 22.35 -12.62 -11.72
C ILE A 1039 23.67 -12.88 -10.98
N SER A 1040 23.55 -13.31 -9.72
CA SER A 1040 24.68 -13.72 -8.87
C SER A 1040 24.74 -15.24 -8.66
N ILE A 1041 23.63 -15.95 -8.92
CA ILE A 1041 23.54 -17.40 -9.02
C ILE A 1041 23.29 -17.71 -10.50
N PRO A 1042 24.14 -18.50 -11.17
CA PRO A 1042 23.95 -18.79 -12.59
C PRO A 1042 22.57 -19.38 -12.91
N GLU A 1043 22.03 -19.06 -14.08
CA GLU A 1043 20.69 -19.46 -14.56
C GLU A 1043 20.82 -20.04 -15.98
N ALA A 1044 19.89 -20.93 -16.38
CA ALA A 1044 19.88 -21.47 -17.73
C ALA A 1044 18.47 -21.76 -18.24
N TRP A 1045 18.28 -21.60 -19.56
CA TRP A 1045 17.04 -21.89 -20.28
C TRP A 1045 17.30 -22.92 -21.37
N ARG A 1046 16.33 -23.81 -21.58
CA ARG A 1046 16.39 -24.88 -22.57
C ARG A 1046 15.16 -24.84 -23.47
N PHE A 1047 15.38 -24.95 -24.78
CA PHE A 1047 14.36 -25.00 -25.81
C PHE A 1047 14.56 -26.28 -26.62
N ASP A 1048 13.64 -27.23 -26.49
CA ASP A 1048 13.62 -28.44 -27.29
C ASP A 1048 12.65 -28.30 -28.47
N PRO A 1049 12.92 -28.94 -29.62
CA PRO A 1049 12.03 -28.88 -30.76
C PRO A 1049 10.79 -29.77 -30.55
N LEU A 1050 9.66 -29.32 -31.10
CA LEU A 1050 8.44 -30.11 -31.23
C LEU A 1050 8.64 -31.30 -32.19
N THR A 1051 7.93 -32.39 -31.93
CA THR A 1051 7.89 -33.56 -32.83
C THR A 1051 6.57 -33.60 -33.59
N PHE A 1052 6.59 -34.07 -34.84
CA PHE A 1052 5.44 -34.08 -35.75
C PHE A 1052 5.19 -35.50 -36.25
N GLN A 1053 3.93 -35.87 -36.42
CA GLN A 1053 3.55 -37.14 -37.04
C GLN A 1053 2.27 -36.97 -37.85
N TRP A 1054 2.36 -37.18 -39.16
CA TRP A 1054 1.23 -37.13 -40.09
C TRP A 1054 0.65 -38.52 -40.37
N SER A 1055 -0.68 -38.61 -40.45
CA SER A 1055 -1.42 -39.82 -40.80
C SER A 1055 -2.60 -39.48 -41.73
N PRO A 1056 -2.86 -40.24 -42.80
CA PRO A 1056 -2.09 -41.37 -43.27
C PRO A 1056 -0.71 -40.94 -43.82
N THR A 1057 0.30 -41.83 -43.76
CA THR A 1057 1.65 -41.54 -44.29
C THR A 1057 1.74 -41.67 -45.81
N THR A 1058 0.68 -42.19 -46.45
CA THR A 1058 0.61 -42.40 -47.89
C THR A 1058 0.78 -41.10 -48.66
N PHE A 1059 1.60 -41.15 -49.72
CA PHE A 1059 1.95 -40.01 -50.59
C PHE A 1059 2.88 -38.97 -49.96
N LEU A 1060 3.16 -39.02 -48.65
CA LEU A 1060 4.06 -38.07 -47.99
C LEU A 1060 5.53 -38.45 -48.22
N ASN A 1061 6.36 -37.44 -48.48
CA ASN A 1061 7.81 -37.62 -48.56
C ASN A 1061 8.45 -37.95 -47.21
N ASP A 1062 7.94 -37.37 -46.13
CA ASP A 1062 8.38 -37.61 -44.75
C ASP A 1062 7.23 -37.27 -43.79
N PRO A 1063 6.58 -38.25 -43.14
CA PRO A 1063 5.47 -37.96 -42.24
C PRO A 1063 5.90 -37.35 -40.90
N THR A 1064 7.20 -37.19 -40.63
CA THR A 1064 7.73 -36.76 -39.32
C THR A 1064 8.16 -35.29 -39.28
N ILE A 1065 8.00 -34.56 -40.38
CA ILE A 1065 8.30 -33.13 -40.48
C ILE A 1065 7.01 -32.31 -40.46
N ALA A 1066 7.11 -31.04 -40.06
CA ALA A 1066 5.99 -30.11 -40.06
C ALA A 1066 5.38 -29.93 -41.47
N ASN A 1067 6.22 -29.82 -42.50
CA ASN A 1067 5.80 -29.43 -43.84
C ASN A 1067 6.07 -30.52 -44.89
N PRO A 1068 5.40 -31.67 -44.84
CA PRO A 1068 5.59 -32.72 -45.83
C PRO A 1068 4.94 -32.36 -47.17
N VAL A 1069 5.52 -32.89 -48.24
CA VAL A 1069 4.96 -32.83 -49.58
C VAL A 1069 4.18 -34.11 -49.83
N ALA A 1070 2.88 -33.98 -50.06
CA ALA A 1070 2.04 -35.05 -50.55
C ALA A 1070 2.18 -35.13 -52.08
N THR A 1071 2.67 -36.26 -52.60
CA THR A 1071 3.06 -36.46 -54.00
C THR A 1071 2.22 -37.52 -54.69
N ALA A 1072 1.86 -37.27 -55.95
CA ALA A 1072 1.09 -38.22 -56.78
C ALA A 1072 -0.25 -38.67 -56.14
N ILE A 1073 -0.98 -37.73 -55.54
CA ILE A 1073 -2.25 -38.04 -54.86
C ILE A 1073 -3.32 -38.41 -55.89
N THR A 1074 -3.99 -39.55 -55.70
CA THR A 1074 -4.97 -40.10 -56.66
C THR A 1074 -6.43 -40.00 -56.19
N ALA A 1075 -6.67 -39.76 -54.90
CA ALA A 1075 -7.98 -39.55 -54.30
C ALA A 1075 -7.94 -38.46 -53.24
N SER A 1076 -9.07 -37.77 -53.00
CA SER A 1076 -9.15 -36.75 -51.94
C SER A 1076 -8.73 -37.37 -50.60
N THR A 1077 -7.76 -36.78 -49.94
CA THR A 1077 -7.13 -37.33 -48.74
C THR A 1077 -7.10 -36.28 -47.63
N THR A 1078 -7.58 -36.66 -46.45
CA THR A 1078 -7.45 -35.85 -45.22
C THR A 1078 -6.29 -36.40 -44.40
N TYR A 1079 -5.33 -35.53 -44.11
CA TYR A 1079 -4.16 -35.80 -43.30
C TYR A 1079 -4.33 -35.19 -41.91
N THR A 1080 -4.21 -36.01 -40.87
CA THR A 1080 -4.13 -35.60 -39.47
C THR A 1080 -2.67 -35.45 -39.06
N VAL A 1081 -2.31 -34.33 -38.47
CA VAL A 1081 -1.01 -34.12 -37.82
C VAL A 1081 -1.18 -34.19 -36.31
N THR A 1082 -0.35 -34.99 -35.66
CA THR A 1082 -0.12 -34.97 -34.22
C THR A 1082 1.19 -34.24 -33.95
N VAL A 1083 1.15 -33.25 -33.07
CA VAL A 1083 2.35 -32.57 -32.59
C VAL A 1083 2.51 -32.87 -31.11
N THR A 1084 3.73 -33.21 -30.71
CA THR A 1084 4.04 -33.61 -29.33
C THR A 1084 5.16 -32.74 -28.78
N THR A 1085 4.93 -32.18 -27.59
CA THR A 1085 5.96 -31.48 -26.80
C THR A 1085 7.01 -32.45 -26.26
N PRO A 1086 8.18 -31.96 -25.85
CA PRO A 1086 9.19 -32.77 -25.16
C PRO A 1086 8.67 -33.42 -23.86
N SER A 1087 7.70 -32.80 -23.19
CA SER A 1087 7.03 -33.32 -21.99
C SER A 1087 6.00 -34.42 -22.29
N GLY A 1088 5.74 -34.72 -23.57
CA GLY A 1088 4.81 -35.76 -24.01
C GLY A 1088 3.38 -35.29 -24.26
N CYS A 1089 3.08 -34.00 -24.12
CA CYS A 1089 1.75 -33.44 -24.36
C CYS A 1089 1.47 -33.27 -25.85
N THR A 1090 0.28 -33.68 -26.29
CA THR A 1090 -0.05 -33.77 -27.72
C THR A 1090 -1.22 -32.88 -28.13
N THR A 1091 -1.15 -32.28 -29.31
CA THR A 1091 -2.29 -31.65 -29.99
C THR A 1091 -2.44 -32.24 -31.39
N THR A 1092 -3.67 -32.43 -31.87
CA THR A 1092 -3.95 -32.95 -33.21
C THR A 1092 -4.80 -32.00 -34.05
N ASN A 1093 -4.55 -31.90 -35.35
CA ASN A 1093 -5.38 -31.15 -36.30
C ASN A 1093 -5.31 -31.78 -37.71
N THR A 1094 -6.11 -31.32 -38.66
CA THR A 1094 -6.22 -31.94 -39.99
C THR A 1094 -6.09 -30.95 -41.14
N ALA A 1095 -5.46 -31.38 -42.25
CA ALA A 1095 -5.48 -30.72 -43.56
C ALA A 1095 -6.08 -31.65 -44.62
N THR A 1096 -6.88 -31.11 -45.55
CA THR A 1096 -7.50 -31.90 -46.63
C THR A 1096 -7.00 -31.46 -48.00
N VAL A 1097 -6.58 -32.44 -48.81
CA VAL A 1097 -6.27 -32.26 -50.23
C VAL A 1097 -7.38 -32.87 -51.06
N SER A 1098 -8.04 -32.08 -51.91
CA SER A 1098 -9.17 -32.53 -52.72
C SER A 1098 -8.77 -32.84 -54.17
N ILE A 1099 -9.21 -33.97 -54.71
CA ILE A 1099 -9.06 -34.30 -56.13
C ILE A 1099 -10.25 -33.76 -56.92
N ILE A 1100 -9.96 -32.95 -57.93
CA ILE A 1100 -10.97 -32.46 -58.87
C ILE A 1100 -11.38 -33.62 -59.78
N PRO A 1101 -12.68 -33.94 -59.90
CA PRO A 1101 -13.15 -35.00 -60.80
C PRO A 1101 -12.74 -34.72 -62.25
N PRO A 1102 -12.41 -35.76 -63.04
CA PRO A 1102 -12.18 -35.58 -64.47
C PRO A 1102 -13.43 -34.99 -65.15
N LEU A 1103 -13.20 -34.18 -66.20
CA LEU A 1103 -14.24 -33.71 -67.09
C LEU A 1103 -15.02 -34.91 -67.64
N SER A 1104 -16.35 -34.92 -67.47
CA SER A 1104 -17.22 -35.91 -68.09
C SER A 1104 -18.00 -35.28 -69.26
N SER A 1105 -18.62 -36.13 -70.09
CA SER A 1105 -19.17 -35.77 -71.41
C SER A 1105 -20.04 -34.50 -71.39
N ALA A 1106 -19.87 -33.65 -72.42
CA ALA A 1106 -20.71 -32.48 -72.63
C ALA A 1106 -22.09 -32.87 -73.16
N LEU A 1107 -23.15 -32.34 -72.55
CA LEU A 1107 -24.49 -32.40 -73.14
C LEU A 1107 -24.53 -31.36 -74.27
N ILE A 1108 -24.68 -31.80 -75.51
CA ILE A 1108 -24.89 -30.91 -76.66
C ILE A 1108 -26.39 -30.71 -76.79
N SER A 1109 -26.85 -29.47 -76.60
CA SER A 1109 -28.26 -29.08 -76.74
C SER A 1109 -28.42 -28.14 -77.94
N GLY A 1110 -29.41 -28.45 -78.78
CA GLY A 1110 -29.81 -27.67 -79.95
C GLY A 1110 -31.00 -28.30 -80.67
N ILE A 1111 -31.79 -27.49 -81.37
CA ILE A 1111 -33.00 -27.94 -82.09
C ILE A 1111 -32.58 -28.76 -83.33
N PRO A 1112 -33.02 -30.02 -83.50
CA PRO A 1112 -32.53 -30.90 -84.58
C PRO A 1112 -33.14 -30.63 -85.97
N ALA A 1113 -33.96 -29.59 -86.13
CA ALA A 1113 -34.56 -29.22 -87.42
C ALA A 1113 -34.33 -27.74 -87.73
N LEU A 1114 -33.68 -27.48 -88.85
CA LEU A 1114 -33.43 -26.14 -89.40
C LEU A 1114 -33.92 -26.09 -90.84
N CYS A 1115 -34.45 -24.93 -91.24
CA CYS A 1115 -34.68 -24.62 -92.65
C CYS A 1115 -33.35 -24.27 -93.34
N ASP A 1116 -33.24 -24.57 -94.63
CA ASP A 1116 -32.03 -24.34 -95.42
C ASP A 1116 -31.59 -22.86 -95.36
N GLY A 1117 -30.33 -22.62 -94.98
CA GLY A 1117 -29.73 -21.29 -94.83
C GLY A 1117 -29.89 -20.59 -93.46
N ALA A 1118 -30.57 -21.18 -92.48
CA ALA A 1118 -30.71 -20.56 -91.14
C ALA A 1118 -29.53 -20.94 -90.20
N PRO A 1119 -28.88 -19.97 -89.51
CA PRO A 1119 -27.86 -20.28 -88.52
C PRO A 1119 -28.49 -20.84 -87.23
N THR A 1120 -27.83 -21.83 -86.61
CA THR A 1120 -28.18 -22.35 -85.28
C THR A 1120 -26.98 -22.24 -84.36
N THR A 1121 -27.24 -22.20 -83.05
CA THR A 1121 -26.22 -22.24 -82.01
C THR A 1121 -26.34 -23.55 -81.26
N LEU A 1122 -25.32 -24.40 -81.35
CA LEU A 1122 -25.20 -25.57 -80.47
C LEU A 1122 -24.53 -25.14 -79.17
N THR A 1123 -25.15 -25.41 -78.03
CA THR A 1123 -24.54 -25.16 -76.72
C THR A 1123 -24.02 -26.48 -76.16
N ALA A 1124 -22.71 -26.53 -75.87
CA ALA A 1124 -22.10 -27.63 -75.15
C ALA A 1124 -21.92 -27.22 -73.68
N VAL A 1125 -22.61 -27.89 -72.77
CA VAL A 1125 -22.41 -27.70 -71.32
C VAL A 1125 -21.60 -28.90 -70.81
N PRO A 1126 -20.30 -28.73 -70.46
CA PRO A 1126 -19.55 -29.81 -69.83
C PRO A 1126 -20.16 -30.14 -68.46
N THR A 1127 -20.24 -31.42 -68.12
CA THR A 1127 -20.59 -31.87 -66.75
C THR A 1127 -19.32 -32.42 -66.09
N GLY A 1128 -18.93 -31.84 -64.96
CA GLY A 1128 -17.63 -32.11 -64.31
C GLY A 1128 -16.50 -31.17 -64.74
N GLY A 1129 -15.36 -31.24 -64.03
CA GLY A 1129 -14.27 -30.27 -64.12
C GLY A 1129 -14.45 -29.07 -63.18
N GLY A 1130 -13.35 -28.58 -62.59
CA GLY A 1130 -13.33 -27.34 -61.80
C GLY A 1130 -13.33 -26.08 -62.68
N THR A 1131 -13.49 -24.90 -62.07
CA THR A 1131 -13.32 -23.62 -62.77
C THR A 1131 -11.95 -23.56 -63.47
N PRO A 1132 -11.85 -23.13 -64.73
CA PRO A 1132 -10.58 -23.10 -65.46
C PRO A 1132 -9.58 -22.18 -64.74
N SER A 1133 -8.47 -22.78 -64.29
CA SER A 1133 -7.34 -22.05 -63.69
C SER A 1133 -6.58 -21.28 -64.79
N PRO A 1134 -6.16 -20.02 -64.55
CA PRO A 1134 -5.46 -19.20 -65.55
C PRO A 1134 -4.05 -19.72 -65.92
N THR A 1135 -3.56 -20.78 -65.29
CA THR A 1135 -2.19 -21.31 -65.50
C THR A 1135 -2.09 -22.48 -66.47
N CYS A 1136 -3.20 -23.05 -66.96
CA CYS A 1136 -3.16 -24.03 -68.04
C CYS A 1136 -3.44 -23.34 -69.38
N GLY A 1137 -2.39 -23.13 -70.17
CA GLY A 1137 -2.48 -22.51 -71.49
C GLY A 1137 -3.53 -23.20 -72.37
N ALA A 1138 -4.54 -22.44 -72.80
CA ALA A 1138 -5.54 -22.89 -73.74
C ALA A 1138 -4.87 -23.24 -75.08
N ARG A 1139 -4.88 -24.52 -75.48
CA ARG A 1139 -4.67 -24.90 -76.89
C ARG A 1139 -5.91 -24.49 -77.66
N THR A 1140 -5.77 -23.48 -78.50
CA THR A 1140 -6.78 -23.08 -79.48
C THR A 1140 -6.94 -24.20 -80.51
N VAL A 1141 -8.05 -24.93 -80.51
CA VAL A 1141 -8.45 -25.78 -81.62
C VAL A 1141 -9.05 -24.86 -82.69
N ARG A 1142 -8.33 -24.63 -83.80
CA ARG A 1142 -8.87 -23.89 -84.94
C ARG A 1142 -9.85 -24.79 -85.72
N PRO A 1143 -11.03 -24.29 -86.14
CA PRO A 1143 -11.84 -24.99 -87.12
C PRO A 1143 -11.13 -24.97 -88.48
N ARG A 1144 -11.15 -26.11 -89.17
CA ARG A 1144 -10.72 -26.23 -90.57
C ARG A 1144 -11.80 -25.55 -91.44
N PRO A 1145 -11.47 -24.57 -92.30
CA PRO A 1145 -12.45 -24.04 -93.26
C PRO A 1145 -12.72 -25.10 -94.34
N ALA A 1146 -13.97 -25.16 -94.79
CA ALA A 1146 -14.34 -25.83 -96.04
C ALA A 1146 -13.80 -25.06 -97.25
#